data_AF-A0A0Q4UDI0-F1
#
_entry.id   AF-A0A0Q4UDI0-F1
#
_cell.length_a   1.000
_cell.length_b   1.000
_cell.length_c   1.000
_cell.angle_alpha   90.00
_cell.angle_beta   90.00
_cell.angle_gamma   90.00
#
_symmetry.space_group_name_H-M   'P 1'
#
loop_
_entity.id
_entity.type
_entity.pdbx_description
1 polymer ?
#
loop_
_entity_poly.entity_id
_entity_poly.type
_entity_poly.pdbx_seq_one_letter_code
_entity_poly.pdbx_strand_id
1 'polypeptide(L)'
;MIAEAGLAALWFAATLAGLQLLLGVLALRRKDVAGEQAMAAIGPIAILQGALVAIAMGALIAVFLNTDLSVKLVAENSHSAKPWIYKFAGAWGNHEGSMLLWVTILGAGGALVAWKERTLDRATRVATLAAQGAIALGFYAFLLFASNPFARLNPAPIEGQGLNPLLQDPGLAFHPPTLYAGYVGLSVAFSFAVGALVTGQVGPAYARAMRPWVLGAWVLLTIGITAGSYWAYYELGWGGWWFWDPVENASLMPWLAATALLHSVNVLAARDGLRAWTVMLAVVAFSMSMIGTFLVRSGILTSVHAFAVDPRRGAFILALLGIYIGGALALFGARIGQVRAGRSFTFVSREGGLVVNNLLLSVILGIVLIGTLYPLVAAGFGVRLSVGPPFFHAAAGPIALALVAVMAVGPALRWRSDDAEAVLIRMLWPMVAAAGTFALMLTLTGGMGVLSLLGLSFGVGLIVASVTPITRRNWRRTPLPIWGMVVAHVGLGVSMIGMACDSAFTAERLVALYPGQATIVGPWRVELNRIYPNIGANWSALEARLTATREGDGATLRPQQRFFTDPPTTTSESAIATRWDGQLYTVLGQQDAATGRWQLRLWWKPFVTLIWLGGALIALGGVLALVGRWFKAWQQRRREALWG
;
A
#
# COMPACT_ATOMS: atom_id res chain seq x y z
N MET A 1 23.18 -24.22 12.72
CA MET A 1 21.99 -24.58 13.53
C MET A 1 20.90 -23.53 13.51
N ILE A 2 21.18 -22.22 13.34
CA ILE A 2 20.11 -21.19 13.25
C ILE A 2 19.19 -21.45 12.04
N ALA A 3 19.77 -21.74 10.88
CA ALA A 3 19.00 -22.03 9.66
C ALA A 3 18.13 -23.28 9.81
N GLU A 4 18.67 -24.34 10.42
CA GLU A 4 17.96 -25.59 10.68
C GLU A 4 16.79 -25.38 11.66
N ALA A 5 17.00 -24.59 12.71
CA ALA A 5 15.93 -24.23 13.65
C ALA A 5 14.84 -23.38 12.98
N GLY A 6 15.21 -22.42 12.13
CA GLY A 6 14.27 -21.64 11.33
C GLY A 6 13.42 -22.50 10.39
N LEU A 7 14.06 -23.45 9.71
CA LEU A 7 13.38 -24.40 8.82
C LEU A 7 12.45 -25.35 9.60
N ALA A 8 12.88 -25.86 10.75
CA ALA A 8 12.05 -26.71 11.61
C ALA A 8 10.82 -25.95 12.12
N ALA A 9 10.99 -24.70 12.57
CA ALA A 9 9.89 -23.85 12.99
C ALA A 9 8.89 -23.61 11.85
N LEU A 10 9.37 -23.46 10.60
CA LEU A 10 8.53 -23.30 9.42
C LEU A 10 7.71 -24.57 9.12
N TRP A 11 8.32 -25.76 9.20
CA TRP A 11 7.60 -27.04 9.07
C TRP A 11 6.55 -27.25 10.16
N PHE A 12 6.86 -26.91 11.41
CA PHE A 12 5.88 -26.99 12.50
C PHE A 12 4.73 -26.00 12.30
N ALA A 13 5.02 -24.77 11.86
CA ALA A 13 3.98 -23.79 11.53
C ALA A 13 3.07 -24.28 10.39
N ALA A 14 3.64 -24.91 9.36
CA ALA A 14 2.89 -25.51 8.25
C ALA A 14 1.96 -26.63 8.72
N THR A 15 2.48 -27.54 9.55
CA THR A 15 1.70 -28.64 10.15
C THR A 15 0.55 -28.10 10.99
N LEU A 16 0.79 -27.06 11.80
CA LEU A 16 -0.26 -26.42 12.59
C LEU A 16 -1.31 -25.71 11.74
N ALA A 17 -0.92 -25.09 10.61
CA ALA A 17 -1.88 -24.51 9.67
C ALA A 17 -2.77 -25.59 9.03
N GLY A 18 -2.20 -26.76 8.69
CA GLY A 18 -2.96 -27.93 8.24
C GLY A 18 -3.91 -28.45 9.32
N LEU A 19 -3.43 -28.60 10.56
CA LEU A 19 -4.24 -29.01 11.69
C LEU A 19 -5.39 -28.01 11.98
N GLN A 20 -5.10 -26.71 11.90
CA GLN A 20 -6.08 -25.63 12.07
C GLN A 20 -7.22 -25.73 11.04
N LEU A 21 -6.89 -26.03 9.77
CA LEU A 21 -7.89 -26.24 8.73
C LEU A 21 -8.73 -27.50 8.99
N LEU A 22 -8.07 -28.63 9.28
CA LEU A 22 -8.75 -29.91 9.53
C LEU A 22 -9.68 -29.84 10.75
N LEU A 23 -9.19 -29.31 11.87
CA LEU A 23 -10.00 -29.12 13.08
C LEU A 23 -11.12 -28.10 12.86
N GLY A 24 -10.90 -27.06 12.06
CA GLY A 24 -11.95 -26.13 11.65
C GLY A 24 -13.11 -26.80 10.93
N VAL A 25 -12.81 -27.69 9.97
CA VAL A 25 -13.83 -28.47 9.28
C VAL A 25 -14.54 -29.43 10.24
N LEU A 26 -13.78 -30.13 11.09
CA LEU A 26 -14.32 -31.07 12.08
C LEU A 26 -15.28 -30.38 13.06
N ALA A 27 -14.84 -29.24 13.61
CA ALA A 27 -15.58 -28.39 14.53
C ALA A 27 -16.91 -27.89 13.96
N LEU A 28 -16.97 -27.61 12.65
CA LEU A 28 -18.19 -27.12 12.00
C LEU A 28 -19.14 -28.24 11.57
N ARG A 29 -18.65 -29.48 11.42
CA ARG A 29 -19.46 -30.63 11.00
C ARG A 29 -19.99 -31.46 12.15
N ARG A 30 -19.24 -31.59 13.24
CA ARG A 30 -19.60 -32.42 14.40
C ARG A 30 -20.14 -31.57 15.54
N LYS A 31 -21.24 -32.04 16.15
CA LYS A 31 -21.87 -31.42 17.34
C LYS A 31 -21.63 -32.21 18.62
N ASP A 32 -20.71 -33.17 18.60
CA ASP A 32 -20.35 -34.01 19.73
C ASP A 32 -19.10 -33.48 20.46
N VAL A 33 -18.65 -34.22 21.48
CA VAL A 33 -17.48 -33.86 22.30
C VAL A 33 -16.23 -33.61 21.44
N ALA A 34 -16.04 -34.39 20.36
CA ALA A 34 -14.89 -34.22 19.47
C ALA A 34 -14.97 -32.89 18.69
N GLY A 35 -16.17 -32.49 18.24
CA GLY A 35 -16.39 -31.19 17.62
C GLY A 35 -16.10 -30.03 18.57
N GLU A 36 -16.55 -30.12 19.82
CA GLU A 36 -16.31 -29.11 20.86
C GLU A 36 -14.83 -28.97 21.24
N GLN A 37 -14.11 -30.10 21.37
CA GLN A 37 -12.67 -30.12 21.59
C GLN A 37 -11.92 -29.49 20.40
N ALA A 38 -12.32 -29.82 19.17
CA ALA A 38 -11.74 -29.21 17.97
C ALA A 38 -11.96 -27.68 17.95
N MET A 39 -13.15 -27.21 18.30
CA MET A 39 -13.44 -25.77 18.42
C MET A 39 -12.55 -25.07 19.45
N ALA A 40 -12.30 -25.70 20.60
CA ALA A 40 -11.47 -25.14 21.66
C ALA A 40 -9.98 -25.05 21.27
N ALA A 41 -9.47 -26.02 20.51
CA ALA A 41 -8.06 -26.13 20.14
C ALA A 41 -7.61 -25.11 19.07
N ILE A 42 -8.51 -24.65 18.20
CA ILE A 42 -8.16 -23.79 17.04
C ILE A 42 -7.50 -22.47 17.44
N GLY A 43 -7.98 -21.83 18.53
CA GLY A 43 -7.42 -20.57 19.01
C GLY A 43 -5.94 -20.69 19.43
N PRO A 44 -5.61 -21.58 20.39
CA PRO A 44 -4.23 -21.88 20.77
C PRO A 44 -3.33 -22.29 19.60
N ILE A 45 -3.83 -23.12 18.67
CA ILE A 45 -3.07 -23.55 17.49
C ILE A 45 -2.68 -22.35 16.62
N ALA A 46 -3.61 -21.43 16.34
CA ALA A 46 -3.34 -20.23 15.55
C ALA A 46 -2.29 -19.33 16.21
N ILE A 47 -2.32 -19.22 17.55
CA ILE A 47 -1.32 -18.45 18.31
C ILE A 47 0.07 -19.10 18.21
N LEU A 48 0.15 -20.42 18.43
CA LEU A 48 1.41 -21.15 18.34
C LEU A 48 1.98 -21.13 16.91
N GLN A 49 1.13 -21.29 15.89
CA GLN A 49 1.51 -21.15 14.49
C GLN A 49 2.08 -19.77 14.18
N GLY A 50 1.46 -18.70 14.69
CA GLY A 50 1.97 -17.33 14.59
C GLY A 50 3.32 -17.13 15.29
N ALA A 51 3.52 -17.72 16.46
CA ALA A 51 4.78 -17.65 17.19
C ALA A 51 5.91 -18.39 16.46
N LEU A 52 5.66 -19.59 15.94
CA LEU A 52 6.66 -20.39 15.22
C LEU A 52 7.14 -19.71 13.93
N VAL A 53 6.23 -19.11 13.16
CA VAL A 53 6.63 -18.37 11.95
C VAL A 53 7.37 -17.07 12.27
N ALA A 54 7.08 -16.44 13.42
CA ALA A 54 7.87 -15.30 13.90
C ALA A 54 9.28 -15.74 14.32
N ILE A 55 9.44 -16.90 14.94
CA ILE A 55 10.75 -17.51 15.25
C ILE A 55 11.51 -17.79 13.95
N ALA A 56 10.86 -18.35 12.93
CA ALA A 56 11.47 -18.56 11.62
C ALA A 56 11.96 -17.24 11.01
N MET A 57 11.15 -16.18 11.02
CA MET A 57 11.57 -14.85 10.54
C MET A 57 12.74 -14.29 11.36
N GLY A 58 12.73 -14.43 12.68
CA GLY A 58 13.84 -14.03 13.55
C GLY A 58 15.13 -14.79 13.23
N ALA A 59 15.04 -16.09 12.96
CA ALA A 59 16.17 -16.90 12.52
C ALA A 59 16.71 -16.44 11.16
N LEU A 60 15.83 -16.09 10.21
CA LEU A 60 16.25 -15.56 8.91
C LEU A 60 16.99 -14.23 9.05
N ILE A 61 16.45 -13.31 9.86
CA ILE A 61 17.11 -12.04 10.17
C ILE A 61 18.49 -12.29 10.78
N ALA A 62 18.59 -13.22 11.75
CA ALA A 62 19.85 -13.53 12.41
C ALA A 62 20.94 -14.04 11.43
N VAL A 63 20.59 -14.94 10.49
CA VAL A 63 21.57 -15.42 9.49
C VAL A 63 22.01 -14.32 8.52
N PHE A 64 21.12 -13.38 8.18
CA PHE A 64 21.47 -12.22 7.36
C PHE A 64 22.40 -11.24 8.09
N LEU A 65 22.09 -10.90 9.35
CA LEU A 65 22.92 -10.01 10.17
C LEU A 65 24.33 -10.56 10.36
N ASN A 66 24.45 -11.87 10.56
CA ASN A 66 25.74 -12.55 10.68
C ASN A 66 26.43 -12.82 9.33
N THR A 67 25.77 -12.54 8.20
CA THR A 67 26.28 -12.91 6.86
C THR A 67 26.66 -14.39 6.80
N ASP A 68 25.78 -15.27 7.29
CA ASP A 68 26.01 -16.72 7.23
C ASP A 68 25.85 -17.23 5.79
N LEU A 69 26.96 -17.24 5.05
CA LEU A 69 27.04 -17.64 3.64
C LEU A 69 26.75 -19.13 3.40
N SER A 70 26.66 -19.93 4.46
CA SER A 70 26.19 -21.32 4.33
C SER A 70 24.68 -21.42 4.07
N VAL A 71 23.92 -20.31 4.18
CA VAL A 71 22.55 -20.20 3.71
C VAL A 71 22.54 -19.58 2.30
N LYS A 72 21.98 -20.30 1.33
CA LYS A 72 21.93 -19.89 -0.09
C LYS A 72 21.40 -18.47 -0.27
N LEU A 73 20.29 -18.15 0.39
CA LEU A 73 19.66 -16.85 0.26
C LEU A 73 20.56 -15.70 0.75
N VAL A 74 21.32 -15.93 1.82
CA VAL A 74 22.28 -14.96 2.36
C VAL A 74 23.46 -14.80 1.42
N ALA A 75 23.96 -15.90 0.86
CA ALA A 75 25.03 -15.85 -0.14
C ALA A 75 24.64 -15.09 -1.41
N GLU A 76 23.37 -15.17 -1.84
CA GLU A 76 22.87 -14.45 -3.02
C GLU A 76 22.50 -12.99 -2.75
N ASN A 77 22.28 -12.58 -1.49
CA ASN A 77 21.70 -11.26 -1.17
C ASN A 77 22.44 -10.47 -0.07
N SER A 78 23.56 -10.98 0.45
CA SER A 78 24.37 -10.36 1.51
C SER A 78 25.86 -10.35 1.13
N HIS A 79 26.65 -9.52 1.81
CA HIS A 79 28.11 -9.44 1.64
C HIS A 79 28.73 -8.94 2.95
N SER A 80 29.94 -9.40 3.30
CA SER A 80 30.68 -8.99 4.50
C SER A 80 30.80 -7.46 4.66
N ALA A 81 31.19 -6.74 3.60
CA ALA A 81 31.42 -5.29 3.55
C ALA A 81 30.14 -4.43 3.60
N LYS A 82 28.96 -5.05 3.55
CA LYS A 82 27.69 -4.32 3.51
C LYS A 82 27.37 -3.65 4.86
N PRO A 83 26.88 -2.40 4.88
CA PRO A 83 26.38 -1.77 6.09
C PRO A 83 25.28 -2.60 6.78
N TRP A 84 25.25 -2.54 8.11
CA TRP A 84 24.36 -3.38 8.94
C TRP A 84 22.87 -3.25 8.59
N ILE A 85 22.39 -2.03 8.32
CA ILE A 85 20.98 -1.78 7.97
C ILE A 85 20.55 -2.54 6.71
N TYR A 86 21.43 -2.69 5.73
CA TYR A 86 21.13 -3.41 4.49
C TYR A 86 21.33 -4.92 4.64
N LYS A 87 22.06 -5.38 5.65
CA LYS A 87 22.02 -6.79 6.08
C LYS A 87 20.66 -7.11 6.71
N PHE A 88 20.18 -6.24 7.61
CA PHE A 88 18.87 -6.36 8.23
C PHE A 88 17.74 -6.36 7.19
N ALA A 89 17.68 -5.33 6.36
CA ALA A 89 16.66 -5.21 5.31
C ALA A 89 16.83 -6.24 4.18
N GLY A 90 18.04 -6.75 3.98
CA GLY A 90 18.33 -7.85 3.06
C GLY A 90 17.52 -9.11 3.35
N ALA A 91 17.08 -9.32 4.60
CA ALA A 91 16.23 -10.44 4.99
C ALA A 91 14.85 -10.44 4.32
N TRP A 92 14.37 -9.32 3.77
CA TRP A 92 13.13 -9.23 3.00
C TRP A 92 13.28 -8.51 1.65
N GLY A 93 14.48 -8.06 1.28
CA GLY A 93 14.76 -7.45 -0.02
C GLY A 93 14.79 -8.43 -1.20
N ASN A 94 14.50 -9.71 -0.95
CA ASN A 94 14.58 -10.81 -1.90
C ASN A 94 13.26 -11.59 -1.97
N HIS A 95 13.19 -12.61 -2.82
CA HIS A 95 11.97 -13.38 -3.04
C HIS A 95 11.54 -14.21 -1.82
N GLU A 96 12.39 -15.11 -1.33
CA GLU A 96 12.13 -16.03 -0.21
C GLU A 96 11.80 -15.29 1.09
N GLY A 97 12.62 -14.30 1.42
CA GLY A 97 12.54 -13.55 2.66
C GLY A 97 11.33 -12.62 2.74
N SER A 98 10.97 -11.99 1.62
CA SER A 98 9.72 -11.22 1.55
C SER A 98 8.48 -12.12 1.68
N MET A 99 8.52 -13.35 1.15
CA MET A 99 7.44 -14.32 1.31
C MET A 99 7.38 -14.91 2.73
N LEU A 100 8.52 -15.04 3.40
CA LEU A 100 8.56 -15.36 4.83
C LEU A 100 7.94 -14.22 5.65
N LEU A 101 8.33 -12.97 5.41
CA LEU A 101 7.71 -11.79 6.03
C LEU A 101 6.20 -11.75 5.79
N TRP A 102 5.77 -12.03 4.56
CA TRP A 102 4.36 -12.11 4.17
C TRP A 102 3.60 -13.12 5.05
N VAL A 103 4.10 -14.36 5.18
CA VAL A 103 3.43 -15.39 5.98
C VAL A 103 3.57 -15.15 7.49
N THR A 104 4.62 -14.47 7.94
CA THR A 104 4.76 -14.02 9.33
C THR A 104 3.65 -13.03 9.69
N ILE A 105 3.38 -12.05 8.83
CA ILE A 105 2.27 -11.11 9.02
C ILE A 105 0.92 -11.84 9.00
N LEU A 106 0.75 -12.81 8.09
CA LEU A 106 -0.47 -13.62 8.02
C LEU A 106 -0.72 -14.40 9.31
N GLY A 107 0.32 -15.08 9.81
CA GLY A 107 0.29 -15.84 11.06
C GLY A 107 0.05 -14.95 12.28
N ALA A 108 0.71 -13.78 12.34
CA ALA A 108 0.45 -12.77 13.37
C ALA A 108 -1.00 -12.28 13.33
N GLY A 109 -1.56 -12.04 12.14
CA GLY A 109 -2.97 -11.71 11.96
C GLY A 109 -3.91 -12.78 12.50
N GLY A 110 -3.65 -14.06 12.17
CA GLY A 110 -4.40 -15.20 12.70
C GLY A 110 -4.32 -15.33 14.23
N ALA A 111 -3.12 -15.22 14.79
CA ALA A 111 -2.88 -15.24 16.24
C ALA A 111 -3.60 -14.08 16.95
N LEU A 112 -3.55 -12.87 16.40
CA LEU A 112 -4.22 -11.69 16.96
C LEU A 112 -5.75 -11.81 16.90
N VAL A 113 -6.32 -12.37 15.82
CA VAL A 113 -7.76 -12.71 15.75
C VAL A 113 -8.10 -13.73 16.83
N ALA A 114 -7.32 -14.81 16.95
CA ALA A 114 -7.51 -15.82 17.98
C ALA A 114 -7.43 -15.23 19.39
N TRP A 115 -6.55 -14.27 19.65
CA TRP A 115 -6.42 -13.68 20.97
C TRP A 115 -7.51 -12.66 21.31
N LYS A 116 -7.75 -11.69 20.42
CA LYS A 116 -8.58 -10.50 20.69
C LYS A 116 -10.03 -10.60 20.25
N GLU A 117 -10.36 -11.41 19.24
CA GLU A 117 -11.72 -11.44 18.71
C GLU A 117 -12.64 -12.22 19.65
N ARG A 118 -13.66 -11.53 20.19
CA ARG A 118 -14.63 -12.07 21.15
C ARG A 118 -16.07 -11.71 20.81
N THR A 119 -16.29 -10.96 19.75
CA THR A 119 -17.62 -10.42 19.39
C THR A 119 -18.36 -11.30 18.40
N LEU A 120 -17.64 -12.14 17.66
CA LEU A 120 -18.24 -13.13 16.77
C LEU A 120 -18.77 -14.33 17.53
N ASP A 121 -19.81 -14.92 16.96
CA ASP A 121 -20.22 -16.27 17.30
C ASP A 121 -19.05 -17.26 17.15
N ARG A 122 -19.03 -18.29 18.00
CA ARG A 122 -17.93 -19.24 18.11
C ARG A 122 -17.70 -19.98 16.79
N ALA A 123 -18.77 -20.38 16.10
CA ALA A 123 -18.65 -21.07 14.80
C ALA A 123 -18.05 -20.15 13.73
N THR A 124 -18.48 -18.89 13.67
CA THR A 124 -17.96 -17.91 12.70
C THR A 124 -16.49 -17.58 12.96
N ARG A 125 -16.10 -17.45 14.24
CA ARG A 125 -14.69 -17.25 14.62
C ARG A 125 -13.82 -18.46 14.25
N VAL A 126 -14.32 -19.68 14.48
CA VAL A 126 -13.65 -20.93 14.08
C VAL A 126 -13.48 -21.00 12.56
N ALA A 127 -14.54 -20.73 11.80
CA ALA A 127 -14.50 -20.70 10.34
C ALA A 127 -13.51 -19.64 9.81
N THR A 128 -13.46 -18.47 10.45
CA THR A 128 -12.50 -17.40 10.12
C THR A 128 -11.06 -17.86 10.33
N LEU A 129 -10.75 -18.47 11.47
CA LEU A 129 -9.41 -18.98 11.74
C LEU A 129 -9.06 -20.13 10.78
N ALA A 130 -9.98 -21.04 10.49
CA ALA A 130 -9.76 -22.11 9.51
C ALA A 130 -9.43 -21.56 8.11
N ALA A 131 -10.15 -20.53 7.66
CA ALA A 131 -9.85 -19.85 6.40
C ALA A 131 -8.45 -19.20 6.40
N GLN A 132 -8.07 -18.56 7.51
CA GLN A 132 -6.73 -17.98 7.65
C GLN A 132 -5.63 -19.06 7.64
N GLY A 133 -5.89 -20.21 8.26
CA GLY A 133 -5.00 -21.38 8.22
C GLY A 133 -4.87 -21.97 6.83
N ALA A 134 -5.94 -22.01 6.03
CA ALA A 134 -5.90 -22.48 4.65
C ALA A 134 -5.04 -21.58 3.73
N ILE A 135 -5.12 -20.26 3.92
CA ILE A 135 -4.24 -19.31 3.23
C ILE A 135 -2.79 -19.55 3.69
N ALA A 136 -2.56 -19.65 4.99
CA ALA A 136 -1.22 -19.84 5.53
C ALA A 136 -0.58 -21.15 5.04
N LEU A 137 -1.35 -22.24 4.98
CA LEU A 137 -0.88 -23.53 4.52
C LEU A 137 -0.34 -23.49 3.08
N GLY A 138 -1.00 -22.80 2.15
CA GLY A 138 -0.51 -22.71 0.78
C GLY A 138 0.78 -21.87 0.66
N PHE A 139 0.90 -20.79 1.43
CA PHE A 139 2.14 -20.01 1.47
C PHE A 139 3.28 -20.73 2.22
N TYR A 140 2.96 -21.55 3.23
CA TYR A 140 3.93 -22.45 3.83
C TYR A 140 4.40 -23.51 2.84
N ALA A 141 3.48 -24.14 2.10
CA ALA A 141 3.84 -25.07 1.05
C ALA A 141 4.72 -24.40 -0.03
N PHE A 142 4.39 -23.16 -0.41
CA PHE A 142 5.20 -22.37 -1.33
C PHE A 142 6.64 -22.19 -0.81
N LEU A 143 6.81 -21.76 0.44
CA LEU A 143 8.15 -21.58 1.03
C LEU A 143 8.90 -22.92 1.17
N LEU A 144 8.23 -23.98 1.61
CA LEU A 144 8.89 -25.27 1.88
C LEU A 144 9.31 -25.99 0.60
N PHE A 145 8.51 -25.90 -0.47
CA PHE A 145 8.72 -26.68 -1.70
C PHE A 145 9.27 -25.88 -2.88
N ALA A 146 9.00 -24.58 -2.97
CA ALA A 146 9.37 -23.76 -4.12
C ALA A 146 10.36 -22.63 -3.81
N SER A 147 10.36 -22.08 -2.59
CA SER A 147 11.13 -20.89 -2.24
C SER A 147 11.64 -20.98 -0.79
N ASN A 148 12.54 -21.93 -0.52
CA ASN A 148 13.02 -22.21 0.84
C ASN A 148 14.05 -21.16 1.31
N PRO A 149 13.72 -20.32 2.33
CA PRO A 149 14.63 -19.28 2.82
C PRO A 149 15.86 -19.81 3.55
N PHE A 150 15.88 -21.09 3.93
CA PHE A 150 16.94 -21.73 4.71
C PHE A 150 17.72 -22.79 3.92
N ALA A 151 17.59 -22.79 2.59
CA ALA A 151 18.35 -23.69 1.73
C ALA A 151 19.86 -23.56 2.01
N ARG A 152 20.55 -24.69 2.19
CA ARG A 152 21.97 -24.72 2.59
C ARG A 152 22.88 -24.78 1.37
N LEU A 153 24.06 -24.17 1.48
CA LEU A 153 25.18 -24.31 0.55
C LEU A 153 26.32 -25.06 1.24
N ASN A 154 26.89 -26.04 0.55
CA ASN A 154 28.08 -26.75 0.99
C ASN A 154 28.95 -27.11 -0.24
N PRO A 155 30.18 -26.56 -0.37
CA PRO A 155 30.80 -25.59 0.54
C PRO A 155 30.09 -24.22 0.50
N ALA A 156 30.17 -23.48 1.61
CA ALA A 156 29.74 -22.09 1.62
C ALA A 156 30.74 -21.23 0.81
N PRO A 157 30.28 -20.26 0.00
CA PRO A 157 31.19 -19.34 -0.68
C PRO A 157 31.92 -18.46 0.34
N ILE A 158 33.08 -17.94 -0.06
CA ILE A 158 33.92 -17.08 0.78
C ILE A 158 33.26 -15.69 0.94
N GLU A 159 32.64 -15.19 -0.13
CA GLU A 159 31.88 -13.94 -0.12
C GLU A 159 30.53 -14.12 -0.80
N GLY A 160 29.57 -13.28 -0.41
CA GLY A 160 28.23 -13.26 -0.99
C GLY A 160 28.10 -12.19 -2.06
N GLN A 161 27.17 -12.39 -2.99
CA GLN A 161 26.97 -11.59 -4.21
C GLN A 161 26.41 -10.17 -3.96
N GLY A 162 26.21 -9.79 -2.70
CA GLY A 162 25.64 -8.49 -2.36
C GLY A 162 24.13 -8.41 -2.64
N LEU A 163 23.55 -7.24 -2.35
CA LEU A 163 22.13 -6.94 -2.62
C LEU A 163 22.13 -6.00 -3.80
N ASN A 164 21.09 -6.05 -4.63
CA ASN A 164 20.89 -5.07 -5.69
C ASN A 164 21.17 -3.65 -5.14
N PRO A 165 22.15 -2.91 -5.70
CA PRO A 165 22.56 -1.63 -5.16
C PRO A 165 21.46 -0.57 -5.05
N LEU A 166 20.44 -0.59 -5.91
CA LEU A 166 19.27 0.31 -5.80
C LEU A 166 18.41 0.04 -4.55
N LEU A 167 18.58 -1.12 -3.93
CA LEU A 167 17.89 -1.48 -2.69
C LEU A 167 18.73 -1.14 -1.46
N GLN A 168 19.96 -0.63 -1.62
CA GLN A 168 20.80 -0.15 -0.52
C GLN A 168 20.42 1.27 -0.12
N ASP A 169 19.13 1.47 0.16
CA ASP A 169 18.53 2.71 0.63
C ASP A 169 17.66 2.42 1.88
N PRO A 170 17.59 3.33 2.88
CA PRO A 170 16.73 3.15 4.04
C PRO A 170 15.26 2.88 3.69
N GLY A 171 14.78 3.32 2.53
CA GLY A 171 13.47 3.01 1.97
C GLY A 171 13.17 1.51 1.98
N LEU A 172 14.12 0.64 1.62
CA LEU A 172 13.96 -0.82 1.68
C LEU A 172 13.65 -1.32 3.10
N ALA A 173 14.20 -0.69 4.13
CA ALA A 173 14.01 -1.14 5.50
C ALA A 173 12.59 -0.87 6.01
N PHE A 174 11.92 0.18 5.51
CA PHE A 174 10.65 0.66 6.06
C PHE A 174 9.44 0.44 5.13
N HIS A 175 9.62 0.67 3.82
CA HIS A 175 8.52 0.64 2.86
C HIS A 175 7.94 -0.78 2.68
N PRO A 176 8.72 -1.83 2.34
CA PRO A 176 8.17 -3.17 2.15
C PRO A 176 7.44 -3.72 3.40
N PRO A 177 7.97 -3.64 4.63
CA PRO A 177 7.23 -4.13 5.81
C PRO A 177 5.88 -3.45 6.02
N THR A 178 5.80 -2.12 5.82
CA THR A 178 4.52 -1.40 5.94
C THR A 178 3.55 -1.77 4.82
N LEU A 179 4.03 -1.88 3.59
CA LEU A 179 3.21 -2.30 2.45
C LEU A 179 2.68 -3.74 2.61
N TYR A 180 3.55 -4.69 2.98
CA TYR A 180 3.16 -6.07 3.26
C TYR A 180 2.17 -6.17 4.42
N ALA A 181 2.36 -5.39 5.49
CA ALA A 181 1.43 -5.36 6.61
C ALA A 181 0.03 -4.89 6.18
N GLY A 182 -0.04 -3.98 5.21
CA GLY A 182 -1.27 -3.58 4.54
C GLY A 182 -1.87 -4.67 3.64
N TYR A 183 -1.08 -5.21 2.70
CA TYR A 183 -1.52 -6.25 1.74
C TYR A 183 -2.07 -7.48 2.43
N VAL A 184 -1.27 -8.02 3.36
CA VAL A 184 -1.56 -9.26 4.08
C VAL A 184 -2.58 -9.00 5.16
N GLY A 185 -2.66 -7.79 5.72
CA GLY A 185 -3.71 -7.39 6.66
C GLY A 185 -5.12 -7.59 6.09
N LEU A 186 -5.31 -7.43 4.78
CA LEU A 186 -6.59 -7.69 4.11
C LEU A 186 -6.99 -9.18 4.11
N SER A 187 -6.05 -10.12 4.30
CA SER A 187 -6.37 -11.55 4.45
C SER A 187 -7.31 -11.80 5.63
N VAL A 188 -7.21 -11.01 6.70
CA VAL A 188 -8.07 -11.14 7.87
C VAL A 188 -9.51 -10.77 7.51
N ALA A 189 -9.70 -9.69 6.74
CA ALA A 189 -11.02 -9.27 6.26
C ALA A 189 -11.64 -10.32 5.31
N PHE A 190 -10.82 -10.89 4.42
CA PHE A 190 -11.21 -12.02 3.58
C PHE A 190 -11.62 -13.24 4.40
N SER A 191 -10.83 -13.62 5.41
CA SER A 191 -11.13 -14.77 6.28
C SER A 191 -12.40 -14.55 7.09
N PHE A 192 -12.68 -13.32 7.55
CA PHE A 192 -13.97 -13.00 8.16
C PHE A 192 -15.12 -13.16 7.16
N ALA A 193 -14.94 -12.75 5.90
CA ALA A 193 -15.95 -12.89 4.87
C ALA A 193 -16.24 -14.37 4.55
N VAL A 194 -15.21 -15.20 4.42
CA VAL A 194 -15.33 -16.66 4.27
C VAL A 194 -16.05 -17.25 5.47
N GLY A 195 -15.62 -16.91 6.70
CA GLY A 195 -16.25 -17.40 7.92
C GLY A 195 -17.74 -17.06 8.01
N ALA A 196 -18.11 -15.82 7.70
CA ALA A 196 -19.49 -15.35 7.71
C ALA A 196 -20.35 -16.00 6.60
N LEU A 197 -19.78 -16.29 5.43
CA LEU A 197 -20.47 -17.01 4.36
C LEU A 197 -20.72 -18.48 4.72
N VAL A 198 -19.73 -19.14 5.33
CA VAL A 198 -19.83 -20.54 5.77
C VAL A 198 -20.91 -20.70 6.83
N THR A 199 -21.00 -19.78 7.79
CA THR A 199 -21.98 -19.85 8.89
C THR A 199 -23.28 -19.11 8.62
N GLY A 200 -23.40 -18.39 7.49
CA GLY A 200 -24.55 -17.55 7.16
C GLY A 200 -24.70 -16.28 8.02
N GLN A 201 -23.68 -15.91 8.79
CA GLN A 201 -23.73 -14.79 9.74
C GLN A 201 -23.22 -13.46 9.16
N VAL A 202 -23.76 -13.07 7.99
CA VAL A 202 -23.43 -11.79 7.35
C VAL A 202 -24.32 -10.68 7.91
N GLY A 203 -23.87 -10.04 8.99
CA GLY A 203 -24.61 -8.97 9.66
C GLY A 203 -23.73 -7.94 10.37
N PRO A 204 -24.33 -7.08 11.21
CA PRO A 204 -23.61 -5.97 11.85
C PRO A 204 -22.49 -6.41 12.82
N ALA A 205 -22.61 -7.58 13.46
CA ALA A 205 -21.56 -8.13 14.32
C ALA A 205 -20.29 -8.45 13.53
N TYR A 206 -20.44 -9.16 12.42
CA TYR A 206 -19.37 -9.40 11.43
C TYR A 206 -18.70 -8.10 10.98
N ALA A 207 -19.48 -7.09 10.60
CA ALA A 207 -18.92 -5.81 10.16
C ALA A 207 -18.16 -5.07 11.26
N ARG A 208 -18.65 -5.11 12.51
CA ARG A 208 -17.95 -4.50 13.65
C ARG A 208 -16.63 -5.19 13.96
N ALA A 209 -16.59 -6.53 13.87
CA ALA A 209 -15.38 -7.33 14.05
C ALA A 209 -14.35 -7.06 12.94
N MET A 210 -14.79 -7.00 11.68
CA MET A 210 -13.92 -6.81 10.52
C MET A 210 -13.36 -5.38 10.38
N ARG A 211 -14.14 -4.35 10.73
CA ARG A 211 -13.78 -2.94 10.52
C ARG A 211 -12.38 -2.52 11.02
N PRO A 212 -11.93 -2.82 12.26
CA PRO A 212 -10.59 -2.41 12.71
C PRO A 212 -9.47 -3.02 11.86
N TRP A 213 -9.67 -4.21 11.30
CA TRP A 213 -8.69 -4.88 10.44
C TRP A 213 -8.59 -4.22 9.08
N VAL A 214 -9.73 -3.93 8.45
CA VAL A 214 -9.77 -3.18 7.19
C VAL A 214 -9.13 -1.81 7.37
N LEU A 215 -9.43 -1.11 8.46
CA LEU A 215 -8.88 0.21 8.73
C LEU A 215 -7.37 0.17 9.00
N GLY A 216 -6.89 -0.80 9.79
CA GLY A 216 -5.45 -0.98 10.04
C GLY A 216 -4.67 -1.31 8.77
N ALA A 217 -5.19 -2.26 7.97
CA ALA A 217 -4.60 -2.62 6.68
C ALA A 217 -4.57 -1.43 5.71
N TRP A 218 -5.67 -0.65 5.64
CA TRP A 218 -5.78 0.54 4.79
C TRP A 218 -4.80 1.65 5.22
N VAL A 219 -4.60 1.88 6.52
CA VAL A 219 -3.60 2.84 7.02
C VAL A 219 -2.19 2.41 6.59
N LEU A 220 -1.85 1.13 6.79
CA LEU A 220 -0.52 0.59 6.45
C LEU A 220 -0.26 0.61 4.94
N LEU A 221 -1.29 0.29 4.12
CA LEU A 221 -1.23 0.48 2.66
C LEU A 221 -0.98 1.93 2.29
N THR A 222 -1.70 2.88 2.91
CA THR A 222 -1.54 4.31 2.64
C THR A 222 -0.12 4.77 2.96
N ILE A 223 0.42 4.37 4.11
CA ILE A 223 1.80 4.67 4.51
C ILE A 223 2.78 4.04 3.53
N GLY A 224 2.61 2.76 3.20
CA GLY A 224 3.43 2.03 2.25
C GLY A 224 3.48 2.71 0.90
N ILE A 225 2.33 3.00 0.28
CA ILE A 225 2.23 3.67 -1.02
C ILE A 225 2.84 5.07 -0.98
N THR A 226 2.53 5.86 0.07
CA THR A 226 3.07 7.22 0.21
C THR A 226 4.59 7.20 0.34
N ALA A 227 5.15 6.37 1.22
CA ALA A 227 6.58 6.23 1.40
C ALA A 227 7.26 5.66 0.14
N GLY A 228 6.64 4.70 -0.53
CA GLY A 228 7.13 4.11 -1.78
C GLY A 228 7.21 5.13 -2.91
N SER A 229 6.18 5.96 -3.07
CA SER A 229 6.18 7.04 -4.09
C SER A 229 7.26 8.09 -3.83
N TYR A 230 7.54 8.42 -2.56
CA TYR A 230 8.62 9.34 -2.21
C TYR A 230 9.99 8.69 -2.46
N TRP A 231 10.14 7.41 -2.11
CA TRP A 231 11.35 6.66 -2.36
C TRP A 231 11.66 6.57 -3.87
N ALA A 232 10.69 6.16 -4.69
CA ALA A 232 10.83 6.12 -6.13
C ALA A 232 11.20 7.50 -6.72
N TYR A 233 10.64 8.57 -6.15
CA TYR A 233 10.92 9.95 -6.57
C TYR A 233 12.39 10.34 -6.39
N TYR A 234 13.03 10.03 -5.25
CA TYR A 234 14.43 10.41 -5.03
C TYR A 234 15.45 9.38 -5.52
N GLU A 235 15.11 8.09 -5.53
CA GLU A 235 16.07 7.01 -5.83
C GLU A 235 16.27 6.79 -7.33
N LEU A 236 15.19 6.85 -8.13
CA LEU A 236 15.24 6.42 -9.53
C LEU A 236 15.80 7.47 -10.51
N GLY A 237 16.10 8.69 -10.05
CA GLY A 237 16.79 9.71 -10.85
C GLY A 237 15.99 10.33 -12.02
N TRP A 238 14.72 9.95 -12.24
CA TRP A 238 13.91 10.44 -13.37
C TRP A 238 12.97 11.60 -13.01
N GLY A 239 12.90 11.96 -11.73
CA GLY A 239 12.19 13.15 -11.24
C GLY A 239 10.67 13.03 -11.09
N GLY A 240 10.05 11.86 -11.31
CA GLY A 240 8.62 11.68 -11.05
C GLY A 240 8.34 10.76 -9.87
N TRP A 241 7.09 10.79 -9.39
CA TRP A 241 6.66 10.13 -8.15
C TRP A 241 5.70 8.95 -8.39
N TRP A 242 5.20 8.80 -9.62
CA TRP A 242 4.33 7.70 -10.04
C TRP A 242 4.41 7.52 -11.56
N PHE A 243 4.76 6.32 -12.03
CA PHE A 243 4.93 5.98 -13.44
C PHE A 243 3.77 5.17 -14.04
N TRP A 244 2.82 4.72 -13.22
CA TRP A 244 1.75 3.78 -13.59
C TRP A 244 2.27 2.41 -14.02
N ASP A 245 3.42 1.98 -13.50
CA ASP A 245 3.94 0.66 -13.84
C ASP A 245 3.24 -0.47 -13.05
N PRO A 246 3.37 -1.73 -13.49
CA PRO A 246 2.67 -2.86 -12.87
C PRO A 246 2.87 -3.04 -11.36
N VAL A 247 4.04 -2.70 -10.81
CA VAL A 247 4.37 -2.84 -9.39
C VAL A 247 3.70 -1.73 -8.57
N GLU A 248 3.73 -0.49 -9.08
CA GLU A 248 3.00 0.63 -8.50
C GLU A 248 1.48 0.35 -8.52
N ASN A 249 0.95 -0.08 -9.67
CA ASN A 249 -0.47 -0.43 -9.84
C ASN A 249 -0.88 -1.61 -8.94
N ALA A 250 0.00 -2.60 -8.76
CA ALA A 250 -0.22 -3.71 -7.84
C ALA A 250 -0.48 -3.25 -6.40
N SER A 251 0.05 -2.10 -5.98
CA SER A 251 -0.21 -1.50 -4.67
C SER A 251 -1.48 -0.67 -4.61
N LEU A 252 -1.82 0.00 -5.71
CA LEU A 252 -3.02 0.82 -5.81
C LEU A 252 -4.31 -0.01 -5.83
N MET A 253 -4.32 -1.14 -6.53
CA MET A 253 -5.50 -2.01 -6.67
C MET A 253 -6.11 -2.46 -5.33
N PRO A 254 -5.36 -3.09 -4.39
CA PRO A 254 -5.92 -3.46 -3.10
C PRO A 254 -6.30 -2.24 -2.26
N TRP A 255 -5.62 -1.09 -2.40
CA TRP A 255 -5.98 0.13 -1.69
C TRP A 255 -7.33 0.69 -2.15
N LEU A 256 -7.63 0.69 -3.45
CA LEU A 256 -8.94 1.10 -4.00
C LEU A 256 -10.06 0.19 -3.49
N ALA A 257 -9.85 -1.13 -3.57
CA ALA A 257 -10.81 -2.12 -3.06
C ALA A 257 -11.01 -2.00 -1.53
N ALA A 258 -9.92 -1.81 -0.78
CA ALA A 258 -9.97 -1.60 0.67
C ALA A 258 -10.67 -0.29 1.05
N THR A 259 -10.50 0.77 0.26
CA THR A 259 -11.21 2.04 0.45
C THR A 259 -12.71 1.85 0.26
N ALA A 260 -13.14 1.15 -0.79
CA ALA A 260 -14.55 0.81 -0.99
C ALA A 260 -15.08 -0.08 0.15
N LEU A 261 -14.31 -1.08 0.57
CA LEU A 261 -14.65 -1.97 1.68
C LEU A 261 -14.80 -1.21 3.00
N LEU A 262 -13.91 -0.26 3.29
CA LEU A 262 -13.95 0.57 4.49
C LEU A 262 -15.24 1.38 4.58
N HIS A 263 -15.72 1.90 3.46
CA HIS A 263 -16.99 2.62 3.39
C HIS A 263 -18.17 1.66 3.53
N SER A 264 -18.15 0.52 2.83
CA SER A 264 -19.22 -0.49 2.89
C SER A 264 -19.38 -1.10 4.29
N VAL A 265 -18.28 -1.47 4.95
CA VAL A 265 -18.32 -2.08 6.29
C VAL A 265 -18.88 -1.11 7.34
N ASN A 266 -18.67 0.19 7.17
CA ASN A 266 -19.27 1.20 8.04
C ASN A 266 -20.79 1.27 7.87
N VAL A 267 -21.30 1.17 6.64
CA VAL A 267 -22.74 1.09 6.36
C VAL A 267 -23.33 -0.18 6.97
N LEU A 268 -22.71 -1.34 6.73
CA LEU A 268 -23.19 -2.61 7.28
C LEU A 268 -23.22 -2.60 8.81
N ALA A 269 -22.16 -2.11 9.45
CA ALA A 269 -22.08 -2.03 10.91
C ALA A 269 -23.11 -1.08 11.54
N ALA A 270 -23.47 0.01 10.85
CA ALA A 270 -24.35 1.06 11.38
C ALA A 270 -25.82 0.88 11.00
N ARG A 271 -26.09 0.37 9.79
CA ARG A 271 -27.42 0.40 9.15
C ARG A 271 -27.92 -0.96 8.72
N ASP A 272 -27.09 -1.99 8.82
CA ASP A 272 -27.43 -3.33 8.33
C ASP A 272 -27.80 -3.34 6.83
N GLY A 273 -27.09 -2.53 6.04
CA GLY A 273 -27.21 -2.44 4.59
C GLY A 273 -25.97 -3.01 3.88
N LEU A 274 -26.07 -3.24 2.57
CA LEU A 274 -24.93 -3.63 1.72
C LEU A 274 -24.22 -4.94 2.16
N ARG A 275 -24.96 -5.90 2.70
CA ARG A 275 -24.41 -7.20 3.18
C ARG A 275 -23.60 -7.91 2.10
N ALA A 276 -24.24 -8.25 0.98
CA ALA A 276 -23.64 -8.90 -0.17
C ALA A 276 -22.42 -8.14 -0.72
N TRP A 277 -22.58 -6.83 -0.90
CA TRP A 277 -21.56 -5.94 -1.44
C TRP A 277 -20.31 -5.87 -0.53
N THR A 278 -20.52 -5.81 0.79
CA THR A 278 -19.42 -5.78 1.77
C THR A 278 -18.60 -7.06 1.73
N VAL A 279 -19.28 -8.21 1.61
CA VAL A 279 -18.60 -9.52 1.49
C VAL A 279 -17.83 -9.60 0.17
N MET A 280 -18.44 -9.20 -0.95
CA MET A 280 -17.77 -9.17 -2.25
C MET A 280 -16.51 -8.29 -2.22
N LEU A 281 -16.61 -7.08 -1.67
CA LEU A 281 -15.46 -6.18 -1.56
C LEU A 281 -14.35 -6.74 -0.66
N ALA A 282 -14.68 -7.52 0.38
CA ALA A 282 -13.66 -8.21 1.19
C ALA A 282 -12.93 -9.29 0.39
N VAL A 283 -13.65 -10.04 -0.45
CA VAL A 283 -13.06 -11.02 -1.37
C VAL A 283 -12.18 -10.31 -2.41
N VAL A 284 -12.69 -9.27 -3.05
CA VAL A 284 -11.97 -8.49 -4.07
C VAL A 284 -10.73 -7.83 -3.50
N ALA A 285 -10.79 -7.22 -2.31
CA ALA A 285 -9.65 -6.51 -1.72
C ALA A 285 -8.44 -7.44 -1.50
N PHE A 286 -8.64 -8.62 -0.92
CA PHE A 286 -7.56 -9.61 -0.78
C PHE A 286 -7.15 -10.22 -2.11
N SER A 287 -8.11 -10.43 -3.03
CA SER A 287 -7.82 -10.90 -4.39
C SER A 287 -6.84 -9.96 -5.11
N MET A 288 -7.03 -8.64 -4.98
CA MET A 288 -6.10 -7.66 -5.56
C MET A 288 -4.70 -7.73 -4.92
N SER A 289 -4.58 -7.97 -3.61
CA SER A 289 -3.29 -8.22 -2.96
C SER A 289 -2.59 -9.48 -3.51
N MET A 290 -3.36 -10.54 -3.78
CA MET A 290 -2.84 -11.79 -4.34
C MET A 290 -2.41 -11.62 -5.80
N ILE A 291 -3.21 -10.92 -6.62
CA ILE A 291 -2.82 -10.56 -7.99
C ILE A 291 -1.55 -9.72 -7.96
N GLY A 292 -1.46 -8.73 -7.07
CA GLY A 292 -0.24 -7.94 -6.90
C GLY A 292 0.98 -8.80 -6.57
N THR A 293 0.84 -9.75 -5.64
CA THR A 293 1.92 -10.71 -5.31
C THR A 293 2.37 -11.49 -6.54
N PHE A 294 1.42 -11.97 -7.37
CA PHE A 294 1.74 -12.67 -8.61
C PHE A 294 2.45 -11.77 -9.63
N LEU A 295 1.95 -10.55 -9.87
CA LEU A 295 2.50 -9.63 -10.87
C LEU A 295 3.95 -9.24 -10.55
N VAL A 296 4.25 -8.94 -9.29
CA VAL A 296 5.58 -8.48 -8.88
C VAL A 296 6.62 -9.62 -8.84
N ARG A 297 6.18 -10.89 -8.77
CA ARG A 297 7.06 -12.05 -8.55
C ARG A 297 7.17 -13.02 -9.74
N SER A 298 6.20 -13.00 -10.65
CA SER A 298 6.17 -13.95 -11.78
C SER A 298 7.19 -13.65 -12.88
N GLY A 299 7.69 -12.41 -12.98
CA GLY A 299 8.55 -11.97 -14.09
C GLY A 299 7.85 -11.85 -15.43
N ILE A 300 6.52 -11.95 -15.45
CA ILE A 300 5.71 -11.92 -16.67
C ILE A 300 5.57 -10.50 -17.23
N LEU A 301 5.65 -9.48 -16.37
CA LEU A 301 5.62 -8.07 -16.77
C LEU A 301 6.98 -7.41 -16.54
N THR A 302 7.35 -6.51 -17.45
CA THR A 302 8.52 -5.65 -17.27
C THR A 302 8.16 -4.48 -16.34
N SER A 303 8.92 -4.29 -15.26
CA SER A 303 8.82 -3.14 -14.35
C SER A 303 10.18 -2.76 -13.82
N VAL A 304 10.40 -1.46 -13.62
CA VAL A 304 11.61 -0.91 -13.00
C VAL A 304 11.69 -1.23 -11.49
N HIS A 305 10.56 -1.62 -10.88
CA HIS A 305 10.47 -1.98 -9.47
C HIS A 305 10.45 -3.49 -9.23
N ALA A 306 10.67 -4.32 -10.26
CA ALA A 306 10.69 -5.78 -10.14
C ALA A 306 12.12 -6.31 -10.02
N PHE A 307 12.51 -6.70 -8.80
CA PHE A 307 13.89 -7.13 -8.50
C PHE A 307 14.05 -8.64 -8.25
N ALA A 308 12.97 -9.38 -8.05
CA ALA A 308 13.02 -10.81 -7.73
C ALA A 308 11.92 -11.56 -8.49
N VAL A 309 12.30 -12.12 -9.64
CA VAL A 309 11.40 -12.76 -10.61
C VAL A 309 11.84 -14.21 -10.88
N ASP A 310 10.89 -15.15 -10.83
CA ASP A 310 11.13 -16.56 -11.17
C ASP A 310 9.83 -17.19 -11.73
N PRO A 311 9.79 -17.60 -13.02
CA PRO A 311 8.58 -18.15 -13.64
C PRO A 311 8.03 -19.40 -12.94
N ARG A 312 8.89 -20.27 -12.37
CA ARG A 312 8.43 -21.48 -11.66
C ARG A 312 7.69 -21.11 -10.38
N ARG A 313 8.20 -20.12 -9.66
CA ARG A 313 7.54 -19.57 -8.46
C ARG A 313 6.26 -18.83 -8.82
N GLY A 314 6.28 -18.09 -9.93
CA GLY A 314 5.10 -17.45 -10.51
C GLY A 314 3.96 -18.43 -10.77
N ALA A 315 4.25 -19.60 -11.35
CA ALA A 315 3.25 -20.65 -11.60
C ALA A 315 2.64 -21.19 -10.31
N PHE A 316 3.44 -21.38 -9.24
CA PHE A 316 2.92 -21.80 -7.93
C PHE A 316 1.98 -20.75 -7.34
N ILE A 317 2.37 -19.46 -7.38
CA ILE A 317 1.53 -18.36 -6.90
C ILE A 317 0.25 -18.25 -7.73
N LEU A 318 0.31 -18.49 -9.04
CA LEU A 318 -0.85 -18.53 -9.92
C LEU A 318 -1.83 -19.66 -9.53
N ALA A 319 -1.32 -20.84 -9.18
CA ALA A 319 -2.15 -21.93 -8.67
C ALA A 319 -2.83 -21.55 -7.34
N LEU A 320 -2.09 -20.95 -6.40
CA LEU A 320 -2.67 -20.42 -5.15
C LEU A 320 -3.73 -19.34 -5.42
N LEU A 321 -3.48 -18.45 -6.38
CA LEU A 321 -4.42 -17.43 -6.82
C LEU A 321 -5.73 -18.07 -7.31
N GLY A 322 -5.63 -19.08 -8.17
CA GLY A 322 -6.79 -19.83 -8.67
C GLY A 322 -7.57 -20.51 -7.55
N ILE A 323 -6.89 -21.13 -6.58
CA ILE A 323 -7.52 -21.78 -5.43
C ILE A 323 -8.23 -20.76 -4.53
N TYR A 324 -7.56 -19.67 -4.16
CA TYR A 324 -8.11 -18.72 -3.18
C TYR A 324 -9.17 -17.80 -3.78
N ILE A 325 -8.92 -17.22 -4.95
CA ILE A 325 -9.90 -16.37 -5.62
C ILE A 325 -11.05 -17.24 -6.14
N GLY A 326 -10.75 -18.30 -6.87
CA GLY A 326 -11.77 -19.20 -7.43
C GLY A 326 -12.61 -19.85 -6.33
N GLY A 327 -11.98 -20.34 -5.26
CA GLY A 327 -12.68 -20.91 -4.11
C GLY A 327 -13.56 -19.90 -3.37
N ALA A 328 -13.08 -18.67 -3.16
CA ALA A 328 -13.88 -17.64 -2.50
C ALA A 328 -15.05 -17.14 -3.36
N LEU A 329 -14.84 -16.98 -4.68
CA LEU A 329 -15.91 -16.60 -5.61
C LEU A 329 -16.94 -17.71 -5.78
N ALA A 330 -16.52 -18.98 -5.83
CA ALA A 330 -17.42 -20.13 -5.86
C ALA A 330 -18.25 -20.21 -4.56
N LEU A 331 -17.60 -20.04 -3.40
CA LEU A 331 -18.30 -19.99 -2.11
C LEU A 331 -19.28 -18.81 -2.05
N PHE A 332 -18.87 -17.63 -2.52
CA PHE A 332 -19.73 -16.46 -2.62
C PHE A 332 -20.96 -16.79 -3.48
N GLY A 333 -20.77 -17.28 -4.71
CA GLY A 333 -21.86 -17.64 -5.62
C GLY A 333 -22.83 -18.67 -5.01
N ALA A 334 -22.29 -19.69 -4.32
CA ALA A 334 -23.10 -20.72 -3.69
C ALA A 334 -23.90 -20.24 -2.47
N ARG A 335 -23.41 -19.22 -1.75
CA ARG A 335 -24.00 -18.78 -0.47
C ARG A 335 -24.72 -17.44 -0.55
N ILE A 336 -24.51 -16.65 -1.60
CA ILE A 336 -25.04 -15.28 -1.68
C ILE A 336 -26.57 -15.23 -1.65
N GLY A 337 -27.26 -16.22 -2.21
CA GLY A 337 -28.73 -16.32 -2.15
C GLY A 337 -29.29 -16.48 -0.73
N GLN A 338 -28.46 -16.91 0.23
CA GLN A 338 -28.83 -17.04 1.65
C GLN A 338 -28.59 -15.72 2.42
N VAL A 339 -27.87 -14.76 1.83
CA VAL A 339 -27.59 -13.47 2.44
C VAL A 339 -28.83 -12.58 2.29
N ARG A 340 -29.55 -12.38 3.38
CA ARG A 340 -30.75 -11.51 3.40
C ARG A 340 -30.43 -10.12 2.88
N ALA A 341 -31.36 -9.54 2.13
CA ALA A 341 -31.32 -8.12 1.79
C ALA A 341 -31.26 -7.29 3.07
N GLY A 342 -30.37 -6.30 3.09
CA GLY A 342 -30.26 -5.35 4.19
C GLY A 342 -31.43 -4.35 4.21
N ARG A 343 -31.34 -3.35 5.10
CA ARG A 343 -32.34 -2.26 5.13
C ARG A 343 -32.29 -1.40 3.87
N SER A 344 -33.47 -0.96 3.40
CA SER A 344 -33.62 -0.03 2.28
C SER A 344 -33.30 1.42 2.65
N PHE A 345 -33.00 2.23 1.64
CA PHE A 345 -32.67 3.66 1.73
C PHE A 345 -33.04 4.37 0.42
N THR A 346 -33.23 5.69 0.45
CA THR A 346 -33.50 6.50 -0.76
C THR A 346 -32.21 6.83 -1.51
N PHE A 347 -32.30 7.20 -2.79
CA PHE A 347 -31.12 7.59 -3.58
C PHE A 347 -30.38 8.78 -2.98
N VAL A 348 -31.12 9.85 -2.62
CA VAL A 348 -30.57 10.99 -1.87
C VAL A 348 -30.46 10.63 -0.39
N SER A 349 -29.40 9.92 -0.07
CA SER A 349 -29.04 9.53 1.30
C SER A 349 -27.55 9.26 1.39
N ARG A 350 -27.01 9.25 2.61
CA ARG A 350 -25.61 8.87 2.84
C ARG A 350 -25.33 7.45 2.36
N GLU A 351 -26.27 6.52 2.54
CA GLU A 351 -26.16 5.18 1.97
C GLU A 351 -26.03 5.22 0.45
N GLY A 352 -26.90 5.98 -0.25
CA GLY A 352 -26.85 6.14 -1.71
C GLY A 352 -25.54 6.75 -2.21
N GLY A 353 -25.07 7.83 -1.58
CA GLY A 353 -23.78 8.45 -1.91
C GLY A 353 -22.60 7.49 -1.71
N LEU A 354 -22.63 6.65 -0.67
CA LEU A 354 -21.60 5.64 -0.44
C LEU A 354 -21.65 4.48 -1.45
N VAL A 355 -22.82 4.15 -1.98
CA VAL A 355 -22.95 3.19 -3.09
C VAL A 355 -22.32 3.76 -4.36
N VAL A 356 -22.62 5.01 -4.72
CA VAL A 356 -22.01 5.68 -5.89
C VAL A 356 -20.49 5.78 -5.73
N ASN A 357 -20.01 6.17 -4.54
CA ASN A 357 -18.58 6.17 -4.21
C ASN A 357 -17.93 4.80 -4.44
N ASN A 358 -18.54 3.74 -3.92
CA ASN A 358 -18.01 2.38 -4.08
C ASN A 358 -18.01 1.94 -5.54
N LEU A 359 -19.06 2.27 -6.30
CA LEU A 359 -19.12 1.99 -7.73
C LEU A 359 -17.96 2.68 -8.47
N LEU A 360 -17.76 3.97 -8.24
CA LEU A 360 -16.69 4.73 -8.90
C LEU A 360 -15.29 4.21 -8.52
N LEU A 361 -15.07 3.87 -7.25
CA LEU A 361 -13.82 3.20 -6.80
C LEU A 361 -13.62 1.86 -7.51
N SER A 362 -14.68 1.05 -7.66
CA SER A 362 -14.63 -0.21 -8.39
C SER A 362 -14.37 -0.03 -9.90
N VAL A 363 -14.90 1.03 -10.52
CA VAL A 363 -14.62 1.36 -11.92
C VAL A 363 -13.15 1.75 -12.09
N ILE A 364 -12.61 2.63 -11.23
CA ILE A 364 -11.17 2.99 -11.26
C ILE A 364 -10.32 1.73 -11.05
N LEU A 365 -10.68 0.88 -10.09
CA LEU A 365 -10.00 -0.41 -9.88
C LEU A 365 -10.03 -1.27 -11.15
N GLY A 366 -11.17 -1.37 -11.83
CA GLY A 366 -11.30 -2.08 -13.10
C GLY A 366 -10.40 -1.51 -14.19
N ILE A 367 -10.33 -0.19 -14.33
CA ILE A 367 -9.44 0.49 -15.28
C ILE A 367 -7.98 0.17 -14.97
N VAL A 368 -7.56 0.24 -13.69
CA VAL A 368 -6.19 -0.06 -13.27
C VAL A 368 -5.85 -1.53 -13.55
N LEU A 369 -6.76 -2.45 -13.19
CA LEU A 369 -6.59 -3.88 -13.40
C LEU A 369 -6.47 -4.21 -14.90
N ILE A 370 -7.38 -3.69 -15.72
CA ILE A 370 -7.37 -3.91 -17.17
C ILE A 370 -6.10 -3.29 -17.77
N GLY A 371 -5.79 -2.03 -17.47
CA GLY A 371 -4.59 -1.37 -18.00
C GLY A 371 -3.30 -2.10 -17.64
N THR A 372 -3.24 -2.69 -16.45
CA THR A 372 -2.08 -3.46 -15.97
C THR A 372 -1.98 -4.84 -16.64
N LEU A 373 -3.10 -5.53 -16.83
CA LEU A 373 -3.12 -6.89 -17.40
C LEU A 373 -3.19 -6.91 -18.93
N TYR A 374 -3.58 -5.81 -19.57
CA TYR A 374 -3.75 -5.76 -21.03
C TYR A 374 -2.47 -6.06 -21.80
N PRO A 375 -1.28 -5.53 -21.45
CA PRO A 375 -0.01 -5.94 -22.06
C PRO A 375 0.24 -7.45 -22.02
N LEU A 376 -0.13 -8.11 -20.92
CA LEU A 376 0.04 -9.56 -20.77
C LEU A 376 -0.87 -10.32 -21.73
N VAL A 377 -2.14 -9.93 -21.81
CA VAL A 377 -3.11 -10.55 -22.73
C VAL A 377 -2.65 -10.34 -24.17
N ALA A 378 -2.26 -9.13 -24.55
CA ALA A 378 -1.78 -8.81 -25.90
C ALA A 378 -0.52 -9.60 -26.27
N ALA A 379 0.42 -9.76 -25.34
CA ALA A 379 1.62 -10.57 -25.55
C ALA A 379 1.28 -12.04 -25.86
N GLY A 380 0.22 -12.58 -25.26
CA GLY A 380 -0.31 -13.92 -25.59
C GLY A 380 -0.81 -14.06 -27.02
N PHE A 381 -1.20 -12.96 -27.68
CA PHE A 381 -1.55 -12.89 -29.10
C PHE A 381 -0.38 -12.45 -29.99
N GLY A 382 0.85 -12.41 -29.46
CA GLY A 382 2.05 -11.99 -30.19
C GLY A 382 2.24 -10.48 -30.33
N VAL A 383 1.41 -9.66 -29.68
CA VAL A 383 1.48 -8.19 -29.74
C VAL A 383 2.15 -7.65 -28.47
N ARG A 384 3.27 -6.94 -28.63
CA ARG A 384 3.92 -6.24 -27.51
C ARG A 384 3.45 -4.79 -27.47
N LEU A 385 2.83 -4.39 -26.36
CA LEU A 385 2.42 -3.01 -26.11
C LEU A 385 2.73 -2.64 -24.66
N SER A 386 2.88 -1.34 -24.40
CA SER A 386 3.02 -0.79 -23.05
C SER A 386 1.87 0.18 -22.77
N VAL A 387 1.32 0.10 -21.57
CA VAL A 387 0.26 1.01 -21.09
C VAL A 387 0.86 1.89 -20.01
N GLY A 388 0.89 3.20 -20.25
CA GLY A 388 1.49 4.18 -19.34
C GLY A 388 0.54 5.34 -18.99
N PRO A 389 1.09 6.44 -18.43
CA PRO A 389 0.30 7.57 -17.93
C PRO A 389 -0.78 8.11 -18.89
N PRO A 390 -0.56 8.23 -20.21
CA PRO A 390 -1.59 8.75 -21.13
C PRO A 390 -2.91 7.98 -21.08
N PHE A 391 -2.87 6.64 -21.00
CA PHE A 391 -4.07 5.80 -20.90
C PHE A 391 -4.77 6.02 -19.56
N PHE A 392 -4.03 5.94 -18.45
CA PHE A 392 -4.62 6.05 -17.12
C PHE A 392 -5.16 7.45 -16.83
N HIS A 393 -4.48 8.51 -17.27
CA HIS A 393 -4.97 9.88 -17.11
C HIS A 393 -6.26 10.11 -17.89
N ALA A 394 -6.35 9.60 -19.12
CA ALA A 394 -7.55 9.73 -19.94
C ALA A 394 -8.73 8.89 -19.42
N ALA A 395 -8.48 7.65 -18.98
CA ALA A 395 -9.52 6.73 -18.55
C ALA A 395 -9.95 6.95 -17.08
N ALA A 396 -9.00 7.02 -16.16
CA ALA A 396 -9.28 7.14 -14.72
C ALA A 396 -9.47 8.58 -14.26
N GLY A 397 -8.84 9.57 -14.92
CA GLY A 397 -8.90 10.98 -14.52
C GLY A 397 -10.32 11.55 -14.38
N PRO A 398 -11.19 11.44 -15.42
CA PRO A 398 -12.56 11.91 -15.34
C PRO A 398 -13.39 11.20 -14.24
N ILE A 399 -13.19 9.89 -14.07
CA ILE A 399 -13.87 9.09 -13.05
C ILE A 399 -13.40 9.47 -11.65
N ALA A 400 -12.11 9.76 -11.47
CA ALA A 400 -11.54 10.23 -10.23
C ALA A 400 -12.08 11.62 -9.84
N LEU A 401 -12.24 12.54 -10.80
CA LEU A 401 -12.89 13.84 -10.55
C LEU A 401 -14.36 13.68 -10.16
N ALA A 402 -15.10 12.79 -10.83
CA ALA A 402 -16.47 12.45 -10.44
C ALA A 402 -16.55 11.86 -9.03
N LEU A 403 -15.62 10.97 -8.68
CA LEU A 403 -15.49 10.42 -7.33
C LEU A 403 -15.24 11.52 -6.30
N VAL A 404 -14.37 12.48 -6.58
CA VAL A 404 -14.09 13.61 -5.68
C VAL A 404 -15.32 14.50 -5.48
N ALA A 405 -16.10 14.75 -6.54
CA ALA A 405 -17.36 15.49 -6.42
C ALA A 405 -18.37 14.75 -5.52
N VAL A 406 -18.54 13.44 -5.70
CA VAL A 406 -19.41 12.61 -4.84
C VAL A 406 -18.88 12.59 -3.40
N MET A 407 -17.57 12.51 -3.22
CA MET A 407 -16.89 12.49 -1.94
C MET A 407 -17.06 13.80 -1.17
N ALA A 408 -17.10 14.95 -1.85
CA ALA A 408 -17.40 16.24 -1.24
C ALA A 408 -18.82 16.27 -0.66
N VAL A 409 -19.79 15.68 -1.36
CA VAL A 409 -21.22 15.65 -0.96
C VAL A 409 -21.50 14.60 0.12
N GLY A 410 -20.87 13.43 0.05
CA GLY A 410 -21.15 12.25 0.88
C GLY A 410 -21.25 12.52 2.39
N PRO A 411 -20.24 13.15 3.03
CA PRO A 411 -20.26 13.46 4.46
C PRO A 411 -21.38 14.43 4.89
N ALA A 412 -21.87 15.27 3.97
CA ALA A 412 -22.93 16.24 4.23
C ALA A 412 -24.34 15.65 4.15
N LEU A 413 -24.51 14.48 3.53
CA LEU A 413 -25.78 13.75 3.46
C LEU A 413 -26.17 13.12 4.80
N ARG A 414 -27.47 13.10 5.11
CA ARG A 414 -28.06 12.38 6.24
C ARG A 414 -28.30 10.90 5.92
N TRP A 415 -28.38 10.07 6.96
CA TRP A 415 -28.72 8.64 6.83
C TRP A 415 -30.21 8.46 6.47
N ARG A 416 -30.56 7.38 5.78
CA ARG A 416 -31.89 7.01 5.24
C ARG A 416 -32.39 7.89 4.11
N SER A 417 -32.50 9.19 4.35
CA SER A 417 -33.01 10.18 3.41
C SER A 417 -32.52 11.59 3.78
N ASP A 418 -32.35 12.42 2.77
CA ASP A 418 -32.09 13.86 2.89
C ASP A 418 -32.84 14.60 1.77
N ASP A 419 -32.95 15.92 1.92
CA ASP A 419 -33.53 16.79 0.92
C ASP A 419 -32.44 17.37 0.00
N ALA A 420 -32.66 17.34 -1.31
CA ALA A 420 -31.64 17.71 -2.31
C ALA A 420 -31.30 19.21 -2.27
N GLU A 421 -32.29 20.08 -2.07
CA GLU A 421 -32.09 21.53 -1.96
C GLU A 421 -31.28 21.86 -0.70
N ALA A 422 -31.64 21.25 0.43
CA ALA A 422 -30.91 21.40 1.68
C ALA A 422 -29.45 20.92 1.59
N VAL A 423 -29.16 19.90 0.76
CA VAL A 423 -27.80 19.44 0.49
C VAL A 423 -27.06 20.44 -0.38
N LEU A 424 -27.68 20.99 -1.42
CA LEU A 424 -27.08 22.01 -2.28
C LEU A 424 -26.68 23.25 -1.49
N ILE A 425 -27.53 23.71 -0.56
CA ILE A 425 -27.21 24.82 0.34
C ILE A 425 -25.99 24.50 1.22
N ARG A 426 -25.85 23.26 1.73
CA ARG A 426 -24.66 22.84 2.50
C ARG A 426 -23.39 22.81 1.64
N MET A 427 -23.53 22.60 0.33
CA MET A 427 -22.43 22.53 -0.65
C MET A 427 -22.06 23.87 -1.28
N LEU A 428 -22.77 24.96 -0.95
CA LEU A 428 -22.50 26.29 -1.50
C LEU A 428 -21.05 26.72 -1.32
N TRP A 429 -20.50 26.67 -0.10
CA TRP A 429 -19.11 27.09 0.17
C TRP A 429 -18.06 26.23 -0.54
N PRO A 430 -18.15 24.88 -0.52
CA PRO A 430 -17.30 24.04 -1.36
C PRO A 430 -17.37 24.37 -2.85
N MET A 431 -18.57 24.61 -3.39
CA MET A 431 -18.76 24.95 -4.80
C MET A 431 -18.16 26.31 -5.15
N VAL A 432 -18.35 27.31 -4.30
CA VAL A 432 -17.75 28.64 -4.46
C VAL A 432 -16.23 28.56 -4.40
N ALA A 433 -15.67 27.77 -3.46
CA ALA A 433 -14.22 27.58 -3.37
C ALA A 433 -13.64 26.90 -4.61
N ALA A 434 -14.30 25.86 -5.12
CA ALA A 434 -13.88 25.17 -6.34
C ALA A 434 -14.00 26.08 -7.58
N ALA A 435 -15.14 26.73 -7.77
CA ALA A 435 -15.38 27.62 -8.91
C ALA A 435 -14.50 28.86 -8.88
N GLY A 436 -14.28 29.45 -7.70
CA GLY A 436 -13.37 30.58 -7.51
C GLY A 436 -11.93 30.21 -7.81
N THR A 437 -11.47 29.03 -7.35
CA THR A 437 -10.13 28.51 -7.71
C THR A 437 -10.01 28.27 -9.21
N PHE A 438 -11.04 27.68 -9.84
CA PHE A 438 -11.08 27.45 -11.28
C PHE A 438 -10.97 28.75 -12.06
N ALA A 439 -11.81 29.74 -11.75
CA ALA A 439 -11.81 31.05 -12.42
C ALA A 439 -10.48 31.78 -12.23
N LEU A 440 -9.95 31.80 -10.99
CA LEU A 440 -8.67 32.42 -10.69
C LEU A 440 -7.54 31.77 -11.50
N MET A 441 -7.41 30.45 -11.48
CA MET A 441 -6.33 29.76 -12.17
C MET A 441 -6.44 29.87 -13.69
N LEU A 442 -7.66 29.87 -14.23
CA LEU A 442 -7.91 30.10 -15.66
C LEU A 442 -7.36 31.48 -16.09
N THR A 443 -7.59 32.53 -15.27
CA THR A 443 -7.09 33.88 -15.58
C THR A 443 -5.58 34.05 -15.39
N LEU A 444 -4.98 33.38 -14.41
CA LEU A 444 -3.56 33.55 -14.09
C LEU A 444 -2.63 32.75 -14.99
N THR A 445 -3.09 31.65 -15.58
CA THR A 445 -2.19 30.65 -16.20
C THR A 445 -2.44 30.37 -17.67
N GLY A 446 -3.60 30.76 -18.25
CA GLY A 446 -3.90 30.81 -19.69
C GLY A 446 -3.76 29.53 -20.53
N GLY A 447 -3.07 28.49 -20.05
CA GLY A 447 -2.69 27.28 -20.78
C GLY A 447 -2.40 26.08 -19.87
N MET A 448 -2.91 26.11 -18.63
CA MET A 448 -2.84 24.95 -17.73
C MET A 448 -3.66 23.78 -18.31
N GLY A 449 -3.11 22.56 -18.24
CA GLY A 449 -3.82 21.35 -18.65
C GLY A 449 -5.14 21.17 -17.88
N VAL A 450 -6.20 20.76 -18.58
CA VAL A 450 -7.57 20.65 -18.04
C VAL A 450 -7.63 19.80 -16.77
N LEU A 451 -6.94 18.65 -16.75
CA LEU A 451 -6.93 17.77 -15.59
C LEU A 451 -6.27 18.42 -14.37
N SER A 452 -5.19 19.19 -14.55
CA SER A 452 -4.53 19.93 -13.47
C SER A 452 -5.42 21.07 -12.95
N LEU A 453 -6.06 21.82 -13.86
CA LEU A 453 -6.97 22.90 -13.49
C LEU A 453 -8.15 22.39 -12.65
N LEU A 454 -8.78 21.30 -13.11
CA LEU A 454 -9.86 20.64 -12.37
C LEU A 454 -9.35 20.00 -11.08
N GLY A 455 -8.16 19.39 -11.08
CA GLY A 455 -7.51 18.81 -9.90
C GLY A 455 -7.27 19.83 -8.79
N LEU A 456 -6.73 21.01 -9.11
CA LEU A 456 -6.59 22.12 -8.15
C LEU A 456 -7.94 22.59 -7.62
N SER A 457 -8.88 22.84 -8.53
CA SER A 457 -10.20 23.38 -8.18
C SER A 457 -10.98 22.43 -7.28
N PHE A 458 -11.03 21.15 -7.64
CA PHE A 458 -11.74 20.12 -6.86
C PHE A 458 -10.97 19.78 -5.58
N GLY A 459 -9.64 19.84 -5.57
CA GLY A 459 -8.83 19.67 -4.37
C GLY A 459 -9.17 20.72 -3.30
N VAL A 460 -9.22 22.01 -3.68
CA VAL A 460 -9.63 23.11 -2.77
C VAL A 460 -11.08 22.94 -2.33
N GLY A 461 -12.00 22.65 -3.27
CA GLY A 461 -13.41 22.40 -2.95
C GLY A 461 -13.60 21.24 -1.96
N LEU A 462 -12.84 20.15 -2.13
CA LEU A 462 -12.89 18.98 -1.26
C LEU A 462 -12.38 19.31 0.16
N ILE A 463 -11.33 20.12 0.30
CA ILE A 463 -10.85 20.56 1.63
C ILE A 463 -11.97 21.30 2.37
N VAL A 464 -12.63 22.26 1.70
CA VAL A 464 -13.74 23.02 2.30
C VAL A 464 -14.93 22.10 2.63
N ALA A 465 -15.28 21.18 1.72
CA ALA A 465 -16.34 20.20 1.96
C ALA A 465 -16.05 19.30 3.16
N SER A 466 -14.80 18.86 3.30
CA SER A 466 -14.37 17.94 4.36
C SER A 466 -14.50 18.53 5.76
N VAL A 467 -14.38 19.85 5.91
CA VAL A 467 -14.50 20.55 7.21
C VAL A 467 -15.97 20.85 7.56
N THR A 468 -16.87 20.89 6.58
CA THR A 468 -18.29 21.22 6.79
C THR A 468 -19.00 20.39 7.87
N PRO A 469 -18.76 19.07 8.04
CA PRO A 469 -19.39 18.25 9.09
C PRO A 469 -19.04 18.62 10.54
N ILE A 470 -18.02 19.45 10.76
CA ILE A 470 -17.59 19.87 12.11
C ILE A 470 -17.86 21.35 12.41
N THR A 471 -18.19 22.18 11.42
CA THR A 471 -18.42 23.63 11.63
C THR A 471 -19.58 23.93 12.59
N ARG A 472 -20.62 23.08 12.58
CA ARG A 472 -21.78 23.20 13.49
C ARG A 472 -21.63 22.40 14.79
N ARG A 473 -20.46 21.83 15.07
CA ARG A 473 -20.19 21.01 16.25
C ARG A 473 -19.22 21.72 17.19
N ASN A 474 -19.32 21.44 18.48
CA ASN A 474 -18.26 21.82 19.40
C ASN A 474 -17.02 20.95 19.14
N TRP A 475 -15.98 21.55 18.55
CA TRP A 475 -14.73 20.91 18.16
C TRP A 475 -14.08 20.08 19.29
N ARG A 476 -14.18 20.52 20.54
CA ARG A 476 -13.64 19.80 21.73
C ARG A 476 -14.42 18.54 22.10
N ARG A 477 -15.70 18.45 21.73
CA ARG A 477 -16.57 17.30 22.04
C ARG A 477 -16.76 16.36 20.85
N THR A 478 -16.23 16.72 19.67
CA THR A 478 -16.36 15.91 18.46
C THR A 478 -15.58 14.59 18.61
N PRO A 479 -16.22 13.42 18.43
CA PRO A 479 -15.55 12.13 18.48
C PRO A 479 -14.37 12.02 17.51
N LEU A 480 -13.26 11.42 17.98
CA LEU A 480 -12.06 11.16 17.16
C LEU A 480 -12.34 10.49 15.80
N PRO A 481 -13.29 9.54 15.65
CA PRO A 481 -13.60 8.99 14.32
C PRO A 481 -14.17 9.98 13.32
N ILE A 482 -14.81 11.07 13.78
CA ILE A 482 -15.27 12.15 12.90
C ILE A 482 -14.07 13.00 12.47
N TRP A 483 -13.18 13.35 13.41
CA TRP A 483 -11.91 14.00 13.07
C TRP A 483 -11.08 13.18 12.09
N GLY A 484 -11.00 11.86 12.30
CA GLY A 484 -10.31 10.95 11.41
C GLY A 484 -10.85 10.97 9.97
N MET A 485 -12.18 10.99 9.81
CA MET A 485 -12.81 11.17 8.51
C MET A 485 -12.44 12.53 7.88
N VAL A 486 -12.57 13.63 8.62
CA VAL A 486 -12.24 14.99 8.13
C VAL A 486 -10.79 15.07 7.67
N VAL A 487 -9.84 14.67 8.53
CA VAL A 487 -8.40 14.73 8.26
C VAL A 487 -8.03 13.88 7.05
N ALA A 488 -8.63 12.70 6.90
CA ALA A 488 -8.34 11.85 5.75
C ALA A 488 -8.82 12.46 4.42
N HIS A 489 -10.01 13.06 4.39
CA HIS A 489 -10.55 13.66 3.17
C HIS A 489 -9.87 14.99 2.82
N VAL A 490 -9.50 15.80 3.83
CA VAL A 490 -8.60 16.95 3.65
C VAL A 490 -7.26 16.49 3.06
N GLY A 491 -6.69 15.39 3.57
CA GLY A 491 -5.46 14.80 3.05
C GLY A 491 -5.54 14.48 1.56
N LEU A 492 -6.65 13.91 1.09
CA LEU A 492 -6.85 13.66 -0.34
C LEU A 492 -6.87 14.96 -1.15
N GLY A 493 -7.57 16.01 -0.68
CA GLY A 493 -7.58 17.32 -1.33
C GLY A 493 -6.19 17.95 -1.40
N VAL A 494 -5.39 17.83 -0.33
CA VAL A 494 -3.99 18.31 -0.27
C VAL A 494 -3.12 17.54 -1.27
N SER A 495 -3.23 16.21 -1.32
CA SER A 495 -2.50 15.41 -2.30
C SER A 495 -2.87 15.78 -3.74
N MET A 496 -4.15 15.97 -4.03
CA MET A 496 -4.61 16.39 -5.37
C MET A 496 -4.03 17.75 -5.79
N ILE A 497 -3.96 18.71 -4.87
CA ILE A 497 -3.32 20.00 -5.13
C ILE A 497 -1.84 19.79 -5.48
N GLY A 498 -1.12 18.96 -4.73
CA GLY A 498 0.28 18.62 -5.03
C GLY A 498 0.47 17.99 -6.41
N MET A 499 -0.37 17.01 -6.76
CA MET A 499 -0.33 16.32 -8.07
C MET A 499 -0.59 17.29 -9.22
N ALA A 500 -1.57 18.18 -9.05
CA ALA A 500 -1.95 19.16 -10.06
C ALA A 500 -0.88 20.26 -10.20
N CYS A 501 -0.27 20.72 -9.10
CA CYS A 501 0.85 21.65 -9.12
C CYS A 501 2.09 21.06 -9.80
N ASP A 502 2.48 19.82 -9.46
CA ASP A 502 3.60 19.14 -10.11
C ASP A 502 3.36 19.00 -11.62
N SER A 503 2.15 18.64 -12.03
CA SER A 503 1.80 18.50 -13.44
C SER A 503 1.74 19.85 -14.19
N ALA A 504 1.33 20.93 -13.53
CA ALA A 504 1.11 22.23 -14.18
C ALA A 504 2.35 23.14 -14.17
N PHE A 505 3.18 23.05 -13.13
CA PHE A 505 4.19 24.09 -12.84
C PHE A 505 5.62 23.56 -12.74
N THR A 506 5.85 22.27 -13.01
CA THR A 506 7.23 21.74 -13.05
C THR A 506 8.03 22.41 -14.16
N ALA A 507 9.18 22.97 -13.78
CA ALA A 507 10.18 23.44 -14.73
C ALA A 507 11.34 22.43 -14.80
N GLU A 508 11.65 21.95 -15.99
CA GLU A 508 12.75 20.99 -16.24
C GLU A 508 13.86 21.64 -17.08
N ARG A 509 15.12 21.34 -16.74
CA ARG A 509 16.29 21.74 -17.51
C ARG A 509 17.28 20.58 -17.59
N LEU A 510 17.54 20.10 -18.80
CA LEU A 510 18.66 19.22 -19.11
C LEU A 510 19.75 20.04 -19.78
N VAL A 511 20.95 20.08 -19.20
CA VAL A 511 22.06 20.92 -19.69
C VAL A 511 23.40 20.20 -19.52
N ALA A 512 24.37 20.51 -20.37
CA ALA A 512 25.75 20.09 -20.21
C ALA A 512 26.61 21.30 -19.81
N LEU A 513 27.26 21.24 -18.64
CA LEU A 513 28.04 22.36 -18.07
C LEU A 513 29.49 21.97 -17.81
N TYR A 514 30.40 22.95 -17.88
CA TYR A 514 31.71 22.86 -17.24
C TYR A 514 31.61 23.26 -15.75
N PRO A 515 32.49 22.74 -14.89
CA PRO A 515 32.72 23.34 -13.57
C PRO A 515 32.96 24.85 -13.67
N GLY A 516 32.32 25.63 -12.79
CA GLY A 516 32.26 27.10 -12.80
C GLY A 516 31.11 27.70 -13.60
N GLN A 517 30.37 26.92 -14.39
CA GLN A 517 29.23 27.42 -15.15
C GLN A 517 27.92 27.28 -14.37
N ALA A 518 26.99 28.20 -14.66
CA ALA A 518 25.66 28.22 -14.07
C ALA A 518 24.55 28.16 -15.13
N THR A 519 23.41 27.64 -14.72
CA THR A 519 22.16 27.60 -15.48
C THR A 519 21.00 28.06 -14.61
N ILE A 520 19.83 28.25 -15.21
CA ILE A 520 18.60 28.63 -14.51
C ILE A 520 17.55 27.52 -14.69
N VAL A 521 16.83 27.20 -13.61
CA VAL A 521 15.67 26.30 -13.60
C VAL A 521 14.61 26.84 -12.64
N GLY A 522 13.43 27.19 -13.17
CA GLY A 522 12.43 27.91 -12.39
C GLY A 522 13.03 29.18 -11.75
N PRO A 523 12.87 29.39 -10.43
CA PRO A 523 13.42 30.55 -9.73
C PRO A 523 14.88 30.39 -9.29
N TRP A 524 15.55 29.29 -9.64
CA TRP A 524 16.89 28.96 -9.15
C TRP A 524 17.97 29.20 -10.19
N ARG A 525 19.05 29.89 -9.80
CA ARG A 525 20.34 29.85 -10.48
C ARG A 525 21.18 28.76 -9.85
N VAL A 526 21.55 27.75 -10.64
CA VAL A 526 22.33 26.58 -10.20
C VAL A 526 23.69 26.60 -10.87
N GLU A 527 24.75 26.69 -10.08
CA GLU A 527 26.14 26.63 -10.52
C GLU A 527 26.75 25.26 -10.23
N LEU A 528 27.38 24.64 -11.25
CA LEU A 528 28.21 23.46 -11.06
C LEU A 528 29.58 23.91 -10.57
N ASN A 529 29.87 23.81 -9.27
CA ASN A 529 31.15 24.31 -8.75
C ASN A 529 32.31 23.37 -9.11
N ARG A 530 32.15 22.07 -8.84
CA ARG A 530 33.17 21.04 -9.10
C ARG A 530 32.59 19.64 -9.07
N ILE A 531 33.33 18.67 -9.62
CA ILE A 531 33.05 17.24 -9.53
C ILE A 531 34.30 16.56 -8.98
N TYR A 532 34.13 15.66 -8.02
CA TYR A 532 35.25 14.94 -7.39
C TYR A 532 34.87 13.50 -7.05
N PRO A 533 35.86 12.59 -7.01
CA PRO A 533 35.62 11.24 -6.52
C PRO A 533 35.31 11.27 -5.02
N ASN A 534 34.32 10.46 -4.61
CA ASN A 534 33.94 10.23 -3.23
C ASN A 534 33.93 8.72 -2.96
N ILE A 535 34.29 8.29 -1.75
CA ILE A 535 34.34 6.88 -1.36
C ILE A 535 33.38 6.69 -0.18
N GLY A 536 32.41 5.80 -0.36
CA GLY A 536 31.46 5.40 0.67
C GLY A 536 31.87 4.09 1.36
N ALA A 537 30.94 3.50 2.10
CA ALA A 537 31.19 2.28 2.88
C ALA A 537 31.52 1.06 2.01
N ASN A 538 30.81 0.90 0.89
CA ASN A 538 30.96 -0.23 -0.05
C ASN A 538 30.76 0.20 -1.51
N TRP A 539 30.94 1.48 -1.80
CA TRP A 539 30.80 2.07 -3.13
C TRP A 539 31.81 3.19 -3.32
N SER A 540 32.16 3.47 -4.57
CA SER A 540 32.82 4.71 -4.99
C SER A 540 31.84 5.57 -5.77
N ALA A 541 32.06 6.87 -5.88
CA ALA A 541 31.16 7.75 -6.58
C ALA A 541 31.88 8.92 -7.24
N LEU A 542 31.26 9.47 -8.26
CA LEU A 542 31.51 10.84 -8.69
C LEU A 542 30.43 11.73 -8.06
N GLU A 543 30.86 12.72 -7.28
CA GLU A 543 29.97 13.66 -6.61
C GLU A 543 30.13 15.05 -7.24
N ALA A 544 29.01 15.63 -7.67
CA ALA A 544 28.97 17.04 -8.06
C ALA A 544 28.63 17.90 -6.87
N ARG A 545 29.34 19.02 -6.68
CA ARG A 545 28.94 20.08 -5.74
C ARG A 545 28.29 21.20 -6.53
N LEU A 546 27.00 21.41 -6.28
CA LEU A 546 26.22 22.47 -6.90
C LEU A 546 25.88 23.54 -5.87
N THR A 547 25.97 24.81 -6.26
CA THR A 547 25.45 25.94 -5.48
C THR A 547 24.20 26.45 -6.16
N ALA A 548 23.05 26.32 -5.49
CA ALA A 548 21.78 26.83 -5.94
C ALA A 548 21.44 28.10 -5.16
N THR A 549 21.06 29.15 -5.88
CA THR A 549 20.67 30.45 -5.30
C THR A 549 19.34 30.91 -5.89
N ARG A 550 18.51 31.50 -5.04
CA ARG A 550 17.25 32.19 -5.36
C ARG A 550 17.18 33.42 -4.44
N GLU A 551 16.39 34.43 -4.78
CA GLU A 551 16.24 35.66 -3.98
C GLU A 551 16.20 35.38 -2.45
N GLY A 552 17.27 35.76 -1.75
CA GLY A 552 17.41 35.64 -0.29
C GLY A 552 17.67 34.22 0.25
N ASP A 553 17.83 33.20 -0.59
CA ASP A 553 17.95 31.79 -0.19
C ASP A 553 19.01 31.03 -1.01
N GLY A 554 19.66 30.06 -0.38
CA GLY A 554 20.70 29.25 -0.98
C GLY A 554 20.66 27.80 -0.52
N ALA A 555 21.08 26.88 -1.38
CA ALA A 555 21.27 25.48 -1.05
C ALA A 555 22.56 24.95 -1.69
N THR A 556 23.27 24.08 -0.98
CA THR A 556 24.31 23.25 -1.58
C THR A 556 23.73 21.87 -1.87
N LEU A 557 23.82 21.43 -3.11
CA LEU A 557 23.35 20.12 -3.55
C LEU A 557 24.53 19.24 -3.92
N ARG A 558 24.42 17.94 -3.63
CA ARG A 558 25.48 16.95 -3.81
C ARG A 558 24.99 15.68 -4.52
N PRO A 559 24.50 15.77 -5.77
CA PRO A 559 24.08 14.58 -6.49
C PRO A 559 25.30 13.71 -6.79
N GLN A 560 25.10 12.38 -6.80
CA GLN A 560 26.17 11.41 -7.00
C GLN A 560 25.83 10.44 -8.14
N GLN A 561 26.88 9.95 -8.79
CA GLN A 561 26.83 8.73 -9.59
C GLN A 561 27.66 7.68 -8.84
N ARG A 562 27.01 6.72 -8.19
CA ARG A 562 27.66 5.69 -7.38
C ARG A 562 27.99 4.46 -8.22
N PHE A 563 29.12 3.83 -7.92
CA PHE A 563 29.57 2.57 -8.47
C PHE A 563 29.78 1.57 -7.34
N PHE A 564 29.15 0.41 -7.48
CA PHE A 564 29.27 -0.73 -6.59
C PHE A 564 30.09 -1.82 -7.29
N THR A 565 30.97 -2.47 -6.55
CA THR A 565 31.82 -3.54 -7.08
C THR A 565 31.14 -4.90 -7.10
N ASP A 566 30.21 -5.14 -6.19
CA ASP A 566 29.51 -6.42 -6.09
C ASP A 566 28.01 -6.25 -5.69
N PRO A 567 27.06 -6.50 -6.61
CA PRO A 567 27.29 -6.75 -8.03
C PRO A 567 27.76 -5.47 -8.76
N PRO A 568 28.62 -5.55 -9.80
CA PRO A 568 29.08 -4.40 -10.57
C PRO A 568 27.91 -3.59 -11.15
N THR A 569 27.60 -2.45 -10.54
CA THR A 569 26.43 -1.64 -10.93
C THR A 569 26.70 -0.16 -10.69
N THR A 570 26.22 0.69 -11.60
CA THR A 570 26.20 2.14 -11.41
C THR A 570 24.78 2.61 -11.11
N THR A 571 24.62 3.35 -10.02
CA THR A 571 23.35 3.97 -9.63
C THR A 571 23.49 5.50 -9.63
N SER A 572 22.35 6.19 -9.69
CA SER A 572 22.29 7.64 -9.55
C SER A 572 21.67 7.98 -8.21
N GLU A 573 22.24 8.94 -7.51
CA GLU A 573 21.70 9.46 -6.26
C GLU A 573 21.34 10.92 -6.50
N SER A 574 20.04 11.22 -6.46
CA SER A 574 19.57 12.58 -6.62
C SER A 574 19.88 13.42 -5.38
N ALA A 575 20.07 14.72 -5.57
CA ALA A 575 20.10 15.67 -4.47
C ALA A 575 18.88 16.60 -4.56
N ILE A 576 18.21 16.76 -3.41
CA ILE A 576 16.96 17.50 -3.30
C ILE A 576 17.11 18.61 -2.25
N ALA A 577 16.79 19.84 -2.64
CA ALA A 577 16.62 20.96 -1.73
C ALA A 577 15.13 21.23 -1.56
N THR A 578 14.60 20.88 -0.39
CA THR A 578 13.19 21.10 -0.04
C THR A 578 12.99 22.51 0.50
N ARG A 579 11.94 23.17 0.03
CA ARG A 579 11.41 24.44 0.52
C ARG A 579 9.92 24.31 0.79
N TRP A 580 9.33 25.34 1.41
CA TRP A 580 7.91 25.36 1.70
C TRP A 580 7.05 25.39 0.42
N ASP A 581 7.57 25.98 -0.66
CA ASP A 581 6.88 26.16 -1.94
C ASP A 581 7.27 25.13 -3.02
N GLY A 582 8.16 24.19 -2.73
CA GLY A 582 8.53 23.15 -3.69
C GLY A 582 9.86 22.45 -3.41
N GLN A 583 10.33 21.70 -4.39
CA GLN A 583 11.62 21.02 -4.35
C GLN A 583 12.46 21.34 -5.59
N LEU A 584 13.73 21.68 -5.35
CA LEU A 584 14.76 21.69 -6.39
C LEU A 584 15.43 20.32 -6.39
N TYR A 585 15.26 19.59 -7.48
CA TYR A 585 15.75 18.23 -7.66
C TYR A 585 16.88 18.23 -8.68
N THR A 586 17.98 17.53 -8.40
CA THR A 586 19.17 17.51 -9.25
C THR A 586 19.75 16.12 -9.38
N VAL A 587 20.14 15.77 -10.61
CA VAL A 587 20.77 14.50 -10.96
C VAL A 587 22.00 14.75 -11.81
N LEU A 588 23.09 14.07 -11.44
CA LEU A 588 24.33 14.05 -12.20
C LEU A 588 24.26 12.95 -13.27
N GLY A 589 24.40 13.34 -14.53
CA GLY A 589 24.55 12.43 -15.67
C GLY A 589 26.02 12.17 -16.00
N GLN A 590 26.25 11.57 -17.16
CA GLN A 590 27.60 11.24 -17.61
C GLN A 590 28.35 12.47 -18.15
N GLN A 591 29.68 12.39 -18.16
CA GLN A 591 30.51 13.32 -18.89
C GLN A 591 30.43 13.03 -20.39
N ASP A 592 30.21 14.07 -21.18
CA ASP A 592 30.34 13.99 -22.63
C ASP A 592 31.82 13.85 -22.99
N ALA A 593 32.19 12.70 -23.58
CA ALA A 593 33.56 12.38 -23.95
C ALA A 593 34.14 13.33 -25.02
N ALA A 594 33.32 13.93 -25.87
CA ALA A 594 33.78 14.83 -26.93
C ALA A 594 34.04 16.25 -26.43
N THR A 595 33.21 16.75 -25.52
CA THR A 595 33.27 18.14 -25.04
C THR A 595 33.87 18.30 -23.65
N GLY A 596 33.93 17.23 -22.85
CA GLY A 596 34.34 17.26 -21.45
C GLY A 596 33.30 17.87 -20.49
N ARG A 597 32.11 18.22 -20.99
CA ARG A 597 31.01 18.80 -20.19
C ARG A 597 30.25 17.71 -19.44
N TRP A 598 29.68 18.07 -18.29
CA TRP A 598 28.88 17.17 -17.47
C TRP A 598 27.41 17.41 -17.68
N GLN A 599 26.67 16.33 -17.96
CA GLN A 599 25.22 16.40 -18.05
C GLN A 599 24.61 16.56 -16.66
N LEU A 600 23.71 17.53 -16.54
CA LEU A 600 22.93 17.78 -15.34
C LEU A 600 21.46 17.87 -15.72
N ARG A 601 20.63 17.11 -14.98
CA ARG A 601 19.18 17.20 -15.08
C ARG A 601 18.64 17.85 -13.82
N LEU A 602 17.93 18.96 -13.99
CA LEU A 602 17.45 19.81 -12.92
C LEU A 602 15.93 19.98 -13.06
N TRP A 603 15.23 19.95 -11.93
CA TRP A 603 13.81 20.25 -11.88
C TRP A 603 13.49 21.17 -10.73
N TRP A 604 12.64 22.16 -10.97
CA TRP A 604 11.92 22.86 -9.92
C TRP A 604 10.47 22.39 -9.92
N LYS A 605 10.04 21.85 -8.78
CA LYS A 605 8.72 21.21 -8.62
C LYS A 605 7.91 21.92 -7.53
N PRO A 606 7.11 22.94 -7.90
CA PRO A 606 6.29 23.67 -6.95
C PRO A 606 5.30 22.76 -6.24
N PHE A 607 5.22 22.88 -4.90
CA PHE A 607 4.24 22.20 -4.04
C PHE A 607 4.15 20.67 -4.17
N VAL A 608 5.13 20.00 -4.79
CA VAL A 608 5.16 18.53 -4.94
C VAL A 608 5.10 17.80 -3.59
N THR A 609 5.61 18.44 -2.53
CA THR A 609 5.58 17.91 -1.16
C THR A 609 4.17 17.72 -0.61
N LEU A 610 3.17 18.42 -1.16
CA LEU A 610 1.77 18.26 -0.76
C LEU A 610 1.23 16.86 -1.10
N ILE A 611 1.80 16.17 -2.09
CA ILE A 611 1.43 14.79 -2.42
C ILE A 611 1.60 13.89 -1.19
N TRP A 612 2.78 13.94 -0.58
CA TRP A 612 3.13 13.12 0.58
C TRP A 612 2.57 13.67 1.90
N LEU A 613 2.47 14.99 2.05
CA LEU A 613 1.76 15.57 3.19
C LEU A 613 0.30 15.11 3.22
N GLY A 614 -0.38 15.13 2.07
CA GLY A 614 -1.75 14.62 1.97
C GLY A 614 -1.84 13.12 2.25
N GLY A 615 -0.90 12.31 1.76
CA GLY A 615 -0.79 10.89 2.11
C GLY A 615 -0.62 10.65 3.61
N ALA A 616 0.21 11.44 4.28
CA ALA A 616 0.38 11.41 5.74
C ALA A 616 -0.90 11.80 6.49
N LEU A 617 -1.64 12.80 6.01
CA LEU A 617 -2.95 13.18 6.56
C LEU A 617 -3.99 12.06 6.38
N ILE A 618 -4.03 11.39 5.22
CA ILE A 618 -4.90 10.23 4.98
C ILE A 618 -4.64 9.13 6.03
N ALA A 619 -3.37 8.77 6.22
CA ALA A 619 -2.97 7.79 7.22
C ALA A 619 -3.31 8.23 8.65
N LEU A 620 -3.00 9.48 9.01
CA LEU A 620 -3.34 10.06 10.31
C LEU A 620 -4.85 10.01 10.59
N GLY A 621 -5.67 10.34 9.59
CA GLY A 621 -7.12 10.28 9.70
C GLY A 621 -7.61 8.85 10.01
N GLY A 622 -7.02 7.84 9.37
CA GLY A 622 -7.29 6.44 9.69
C GLY A 622 -6.87 6.05 11.11
N VAL A 623 -5.70 6.49 11.57
CA VAL A 623 -5.20 6.26 12.94
C VAL A 623 -6.13 6.90 13.98
N LEU A 624 -6.55 8.16 13.79
CA LEU A 624 -7.50 8.84 14.68
C LEU A 624 -8.82 8.07 14.78
N ALA A 625 -9.32 7.54 13.65
CA ALA A 625 -10.52 6.73 13.63
C ALA A 625 -10.36 5.38 14.35
N LEU A 626 -9.18 4.76 14.28
CA LEU A 626 -8.87 3.51 14.97
C LEU A 626 -8.77 3.72 16.48
N VAL A 627 -7.94 4.69 16.91
CA VAL A 627 -7.72 5.04 18.32
C VAL A 627 -9.03 5.48 18.97
N GLY A 628 -9.81 6.32 18.31
CA GLY A 628 -11.09 6.80 18.83
C GLY A 628 -12.09 5.68 19.11
N ARG A 629 -12.12 4.64 18.27
CA ARG A 629 -12.99 3.48 18.48
C ARG A 629 -12.48 2.57 19.57
N TRP A 630 -11.17 2.33 19.62
CA TRP A 630 -10.54 1.54 20.67
C TRP A 630 -10.79 2.16 22.05
N PHE A 631 -10.60 3.47 22.19
CA PHE A 631 -10.84 4.20 23.43
C PHE A 631 -12.30 4.10 23.88
N LYS A 632 -13.26 4.26 22.96
CA LYS A 632 -14.69 4.09 23.26
C LYS A 632 -15.01 2.67 23.75
N ALA A 633 -14.47 1.64 23.09
CA ALA A 633 -14.66 0.25 23.49
C ALA A 633 -14.05 -0.05 24.87
N TRP A 634 -12.87 0.51 25.16
CA TRP A 634 -12.21 0.39 26.45
C TRP A 634 -13.02 1.07 27.58
N GLN A 635 -13.51 2.28 27.34
CA GLN A 635 -14.38 2.98 28.31
C GLN A 635 -15.67 2.19 28.60
N GLN A 636 -16.27 1.60 27.57
CA GLN A 636 -17.47 0.79 27.74
C GLN A 636 -17.19 -0.45 28.61
N ARG A 637 -16.12 -1.20 28.34
CA ARG A 637 -15.71 -2.36 29.16
C ARG A 637 -15.40 -1.98 30.60
N ARG A 638 -14.74 -0.84 30.83
CA ARG A 638 -14.50 -0.33 32.19
C ARG A 638 -15.78 -0.01 32.93
N ARG A 639 -16.78 0.56 32.25
CA ARG A 639 -18.10 0.79 32.85
C ARG A 639 -18.78 -0.54 33.15
N GLU A 640 -18.78 -1.48 32.22
CA GLU A 640 -19.36 -2.81 32.47
C GLU A 640 -18.72 -3.51 33.69
N ALA A 641 -17.39 -3.39 33.85
CA ALA A 641 -16.66 -3.97 34.99
C ALA A 641 -16.80 -3.22 36.33
N LEU A 642 -17.29 -1.97 36.32
CA LEU A 642 -17.54 -1.20 37.55
C LEU A 642 -18.98 -1.35 38.05
N TRP A 643 -19.87 -1.87 37.20
CA TRP A 643 -21.32 -1.95 37.45
C TRP A 643 -21.89 -3.38 37.36
N GLY A 644 -21.05 -4.37 37.07
CA GLY A 644 -21.38 -5.80 37.09
C GLY A 644 -20.35 -6.54 37.91
#